data_AF-A0A8T6EFV9-F1
#
_entry.id   AF-A0A8T6EFV9-F1
#
_cell.length_a   1.000
_cell.length_b   1.000
_cell.length_c   1.000
_cell.angle_alpha   90.00
_cell.angle_beta   90.00
_cell.angle_gamma   90.00
#
_symmetry.space_group_name_H-M   'P 1'
#
loop_
_entity.id
_entity.type
_entity.pdbx_description
1 polymer ?
#
loop_
_entity_poly.entity_id
_entity_poly.type
_entity_poly.pdbx_seq_one_letter_code
_entity_poly.pdbx_strand_id
1 'polypeptide(L)'
;MSSVPIDRAILALAALEYVPPLIRNHLLDDPEFTREYELKTEALLTFDDAGVSMQRTEIFDAVRKVLAGENKVKVTDEDGRTWKLQNEADKRQQPKLVLLREEQQIELPDFTVLSPKATLRLRSLDQAAYNTNLPPSARDNWRAILEKRALNDDEIDPFHKDMRDTPIYLMRSMRSGILSGKSTVSSLVPSTRSYFERLVGVYDGSKNVADYAASTGKLFLKQLSAWKPYEGFLFSLLLSSHFALTAEISVENLENVDLVRALEWIANKGDLLSKLGAIEIGLRVLPNNPKIETVLVRLTEQIRDDDTDNPSSGFKLLASLFVLADGEIARSRVLCTEPPFYRRLASLAHAALMYRQFLNSDIRLDKICEWAYESRIEQYFIQSCVDMRLEPRWSPHLSTSAQLKKEFLGRILIAASSHSEKVEDGPLSKLILSTEPESILSLTDFPTSYFPGPLEGAEIPARKLPAIFSETINEQLSSNELAPSSFNALVASAMTVGIDSDKVELAINALRLGDHTLSLIQHRSDLVSTLSNLAAIAAITRSHSLANELRITCRKHRQDSQYNLSVGEELLVCVVAAASHSDLDFWREFIGDWITELAMGDLGQEEAKKFQSLLKCLCHSQPKLWVSCGRAEAALTAFVNR
;
A
#
# COMPACT_ATOMS: atom_id res chain seq x y z
N MET A 1 33.40 54.88 5.67
CA MET A 1 33.42 53.41 5.86
C MET A 1 32.31 52.84 5.01
N SER A 2 32.64 52.35 3.82
CA SER A 2 31.70 51.67 2.93
C SER A 2 31.39 50.29 3.51
N SER A 3 30.11 50.00 3.79
CA SER A 3 29.66 48.67 4.17
C SER A 3 29.97 47.71 3.03
N VAL A 4 30.92 46.80 3.24
CA VAL A 4 31.16 45.68 2.34
C VAL A 4 29.84 44.90 2.24
N PRO A 5 29.34 44.58 1.03
CA PRO A 5 28.14 43.77 0.89
C PRO A 5 28.41 42.42 1.54
N ILE A 6 27.71 42.11 2.63
CA ILE A 6 27.77 40.79 3.24
C ILE A 6 27.11 39.83 2.25
N ASP A 7 27.84 38.77 1.89
CA ASP A 7 27.39 37.73 0.98
C ASP A 7 26.06 37.13 1.48
N ARG A 8 25.05 37.11 0.61
CA ARG A 8 23.70 36.61 0.93
C ARG A 8 23.72 35.15 1.38
N ALA A 9 24.66 34.35 0.86
CA ALA A 9 24.86 32.97 1.26
C ALA A 9 25.24 32.86 2.75
N ILE A 10 26.13 33.74 3.22
CA ILE A 10 26.60 33.75 4.61
C ILE A 10 25.47 34.13 5.57
N LEU A 11 24.66 35.12 5.20
CA LEU A 11 23.49 35.53 6.00
C LEU A 11 22.42 34.44 6.05
N ALA A 12 22.17 33.74 4.94
CA ALA A 12 21.22 32.63 4.88
C ALA A 12 21.67 31.45 5.75
N LEU A 13 22.95 31.05 5.68
CA LEU A 13 23.50 29.98 6.53
C LEU A 13 23.46 30.35 8.02
N ALA A 14 23.80 31.59 8.38
CA ALA A 14 23.71 32.06 9.76
C ALA A 14 22.26 32.08 10.26
N ALA A 15 21.29 32.49 9.42
CA ALA A 15 19.87 32.47 9.77
C ALA A 15 19.36 31.02 9.98
N LEU A 16 19.82 30.09 9.13
CA LEU A 16 19.48 28.67 9.20
C LEU A 16 19.87 28.02 10.55
N GLU A 17 20.92 28.52 11.22
CA GLU A 17 21.33 28.04 12.55
C GLU A 17 20.27 28.25 13.64
N TYR A 18 19.39 29.24 13.48
CA TYR A 18 18.34 29.57 14.44
C TYR A 18 17.01 28.85 14.18
N VAL A 19 16.91 28.11 13.08
CA VAL A 19 15.71 27.38 12.68
C VAL A 19 15.82 25.92 13.14
N PRO A 20 14.73 25.28 13.60
CA PRO A 20 14.73 23.86 13.95
C PRO A 20 15.35 22.98 12.85
N PRO A 21 16.13 21.94 13.19
CA PRO A 21 16.88 21.14 12.22
C PRO A 21 16.04 20.59 11.06
N LEU A 22 14.78 20.26 11.33
CA LEU A 22 13.86 19.70 10.35
C LEU A 22 13.47 20.73 9.27
N ILE A 23 13.23 21.99 9.68
CA ILE A 23 12.94 23.10 8.77
C ILE A 23 14.22 23.51 8.03
N ARG A 24 15.35 23.53 8.74
CA ARG A 24 16.66 23.82 8.16
C ARG A 24 17.00 22.87 7.02
N ASN A 25 16.86 21.57 7.24
CA ASN A 25 17.13 20.55 6.22
C ASN A 25 16.16 20.71 5.05
N HIS A 26 14.87 20.94 5.31
CA HIS A 26 13.89 21.18 4.25
C HIS A 26 14.21 22.43 3.40
N LEU A 27 14.73 23.50 4.00
CA LEU A 27 15.15 24.71 3.27
C LEU A 27 16.44 24.48 2.47
N LEU A 28 17.38 23.71 3.02
CA LEU A 28 18.61 23.33 2.31
C LEU A 28 18.35 22.33 1.17
N ASP A 29 17.28 21.55 1.25
CA ASP A 29 16.82 20.64 0.21
C ASP A 29 15.95 21.34 -0.86
N ASP A 30 15.56 22.60 -0.65
CA ASP A 30 14.73 23.38 -1.57
C ASP A 30 15.61 24.03 -2.68
N PRO A 31 15.43 23.65 -3.96
CA PRO A 31 16.20 24.20 -5.08
C PRO A 31 15.93 25.68 -5.35
N GLU A 32 14.76 26.20 -4.98
CA GLU A 32 14.45 27.63 -5.12
C GLU A 32 15.19 28.43 -4.05
N PHE A 33 15.13 27.97 -2.80
CA PHE A 33 15.83 28.60 -1.68
C PHE A 33 17.35 28.61 -1.89
N THR A 34 17.95 27.45 -2.20
CA THR A 34 19.39 27.35 -2.43
C THR A 34 19.86 28.19 -3.61
N ARG A 35 19.06 28.31 -4.67
CA ARG A 35 19.34 29.17 -5.83
C ARG A 35 19.19 30.66 -5.51
N GLU A 36 18.17 31.05 -4.75
CA GLU A 36 17.93 32.44 -4.35
C GLU A 36 19.08 33.00 -3.50
N TYR A 37 19.64 32.17 -2.62
CA TYR A 37 20.73 32.55 -1.72
C TYR A 37 22.11 32.09 -2.18
N GLU A 38 22.24 31.56 -3.40
CA GLU A 38 23.50 31.07 -3.99
C GLU A 38 24.25 30.06 -3.10
N LEU A 39 23.51 29.26 -2.34
CA LEU A 39 24.06 28.25 -1.43
C LEU A 39 24.60 27.08 -2.25
N LYS A 40 25.92 26.96 -2.33
CA LYS A 40 26.57 25.75 -2.85
C LYS A 40 26.72 24.74 -1.73
N THR A 41 25.87 23.71 -1.73
CA THR A 41 26.05 22.55 -0.86
C THR A 41 27.20 21.71 -1.40
N GLU A 42 28.38 21.85 -0.80
CA GLU A 42 29.48 20.91 -0.98
C GLU A 42 29.09 19.61 -0.26
N ALA A 43 28.78 18.57 -1.02
CA ALA A 43 28.39 17.27 -0.48
C ALA A 43 29.58 16.31 -0.49
N LEU A 44 29.67 15.46 0.53
CA LEU A 44 30.59 14.33 0.54
C LEU A 44 29.91 13.11 -0.05
N LEU A 45 30.57 12.46 -1.00
CA LEU A 45 30.19 11.15 -1.51
C LEU A 45 30.90 10.07 -0.69
N THR A 46 30.13 9.24 0.00
CA THR A 46 30.66 8.10 0.77
C THR A 46 30.45 6.79 0.04
N PHE A 47 31.51 5.99 -0.04
CA PHE A 47 31.54 4.65 -0.61
C PHE A 47 31.69 3.64 0.53
N ASP A 48 30.56 3.26 1.13
CA ASP A 48 30.49 2.50 2.40
C ASP A 48 31.28 1.19 2.37
N ASP A 49 31.28 0.47 1.24
CA ASP A 49 32.00 -0.80 1.09
C ASP A 49 33.53 -0.65 1.22
N ALA A 50 34.06 0.56 1.02
CA ALA A 50 35.48 0.87 1.13
C ALA A 50 35.82 1.83 2.29
N GLY A 51 34.81 2.38 2.97
CA GLY A 51 35.00 3.40 4.00
C GLY A 51 35.65 4.69 3.47
N VAL A 52 35.43 5.03 2.20
CA VAL A 52 36.06 6.17 1.53
C VAL A 52 35.04 7.30 1.35
N SER A 53 35.42 8.53 1.67
CA SER A 53 34.61 9.72 1.40
C SER A 53 35.41 10.73 0.58
N MET A 54 34.77 11.35 -0.41
CA MET A 54 35.40 12.34 -1.30
C MET A 54 34.45 13.50 -1.57
N GLN A 55 35.00 14.67 -1.90
CA GLN A 55 34.20 15.82 -2.32
C GLN A 55 33.48 15.55 -3.63
N ARG A 56 32.16 15.78 -3.66
CA ARG A 56 31.30 15.57 -4.83
C ARG A 56 31.84 16.30 -6.06
N THR A 57 32.22 17.56 -5.90
CA THR A 57 32.71 18.40 -7.00
C THR A 57 34.01 17.85 -7.58
N GLU A 58 34.95 17.41 -6.74
CA GLU A 58 36.23 16.84 -7.19
C GLU A 58 36.01 15.55 -7.99
N ILE A 59 35.12 14.68 -7.50
CA ILE A 59 34.76 13.44 -8.21
C ILE A 59 34.08 13.73 -9.54
N PHE A 60 33.08 14.61 -9.57
CA PHE A 60 32.34 14.90 -10.80
C PHE A 60 33.21 15.59 -11.85
N ASP A 61 34.12 16.49 -11.46
CA ASP A 61 35.09 17.08 -12.37
C ASP A 61 36.09 16.05 -12.92
N ALA A 62 36.54 15.12 -12.09
CA ALA A 62 37.39 14.02 -12.54
C ALA A 62 36.65 13.12 -13.54
N VAL A 63 35.37 12.82 -13.29
CA VAL A 63 34.51 12.05 -14.20
C VAL A 63 34.37 12.77 -15.55
N ARG A 64 34.12 14.09 -15.55
CA ARG A 64 34.03 14.88 -16.78
C ARG A 64 35.30 14.77 -17.63
N LYS A 65 36.47 14.87 -17.00
CA LYS A 65 37.78 14.72 -17.66
C LYS A 65 37.99 13.33 -18.26
N VAL A 66 37.68 12.27 -17.51
CA VAL A 66 37.76 10.89 -18.00
C VAL A 66 36.82 10.66 -19.19
N LEU A 67 35.57 11.13 -19.09
CA LEU A 67 34.59 11.01 -20.16
C LEU A 67 34.90 11.89 -21.39
N ALA A 68 35.68 12.96 -21.22
CA ALA A 68 36.20 13.77 -22.32
C ALA A 68 37.31 13.06 -23.10
N GLY A 69 38.00 12.10 -22.49
CA GLY A 69 39.03 11.27 -23.11
C GLY A 69 40.35 11.18 -22.34
N GLU A 70 40.44 11.72 -21.13
CA GLU A 70 41.60 11.50 -20.27
C GLU A 70 41.62 10.06 -19.76
N ASN A 71 42.77 9.39 -19.89
CA ASN A 71 42.87 7.97 -19.51
C ASN A 71 42.78 7.76 -17.99
N LYS A 72 43.38 8.65 -17.20
CA LYS A 72 43.49 8.55 -15.73
C LYS A 72 43.49 9.94 -15.12
N VAL A 73 42.65 10.16 -14.11
CA VAL A 73 42.57 11.42 -13.35
C VAL A 73 42.77 11.11 -11.87
N LYS A 74 43.50 11.97 -11.16
CA LYS A 74 43.71 11.82 -9.71
C LYS A 74 42.57 12.48 -8.95
N VAL A 75 42.12 11.84 -7.88
CA VAL A 75 41.13 12.37 -6.93
C VAL A 75 41.64 12.11 -5.51
N THR A 76 41.35 12.99 -4.57
CA THR A 76 41.78 12.88 -3.16
C THR A 76 40.58 12.54 -2.27
N ASP A 77 40.77 11.64 -1.31
CA ASP A 77 39.79 11.41 -0.26
C ASP A 77 39.96 12.36 0.93
N GLU A 78 38.98 12.38 1.84
CA GLU A 78 39.01 13.22 3.05
C GLU A 78 40.18 12.89 4.00
N ASP A 79 40.77 11.69 3.88
CA ASP A 79 41.98 11.29 4.61
C ASP A 79 43.28 11.77 3.91
N GLY A 80 43.17 12.52 2.81
CA GLY A 80 44.29 13.03 2.02
C GLY A 80 44.96 12.00 1.10
N ARG A 81 44.33 10.84 0.90
CA ARG A 81 44.88 9.73 0.11
C ARG A 81 44.45 9.87 -1.35
N THR A 82 45.38 9.60 -2.26
CA THR A 82 45.14 9.76 -3.70
C THR A 82 44.64 8.48 -4.36
N TRP A 83 43.54 8.62 -5.10
CA TRP A 83 42.90 7.61 -5.93
C TRP A 83 43.08 7.95 -7.42
N LYS A 84 43.02 6.92 -8.28
CA LYS A 84 43.05 7.06 -9.74
C LYS A 84 41.70 6.70 -10.31
N LEU A 85 40.99 7.68 -10.88
CA LEU A 85 39.77 7.46 -11.64
C LEU A 85 40.12 7.12 -13.09
N GLN A 86 39.53 6.05 -13.63
CA GLN A 86 39.68 5.67 -15.04
C GLN A 86 38.40 5.05 -15.60
N ASN A 87 38.29 5.00 -16.94
CA ASN A 87 37.25 4.24 -17.64
C ASN A 87 37.83 2.91 -18.13
N GLU A 88 37.30 1.78 -17.64
CA GLU A 88 37.73 0.43 -18.00
C GLU A 88 36.99 -0.16 -19.20
N ALA A 89 35.98 0.54 -19.73
CA ALA A 89 35.23 0.05 -20.86
C ALA A 89 36.00 0.18 -22.18
N ASP A 90 35.89 -0.83 -23.04
CA ASP A 90 36.34 -0.73 -24.44
C ASP A 90 35.62 0.41 -25.17
N LYS A 91 36.27 1.00 -26.19
CA LYS A 91 35.77 2.17 -26.95
C LYS A 91 34.34 2.04 -27.53
N ARG A 92 33.75 0.84 -27.57
CA ARG A 92 32.40 0.57 -28.08
C ARG A 92 31.35 0.32 -26.99
N GLN A 93 31.78 0.09 -25.76
CA GLN A 93 30.90 -0.21 -24.62
C GLN A 93 30.51 1.06 -23.86
N GLN A 94 29.53 0.95 -22.96
CA GLN A 94 29.22 2.05 -22.04
C GLN A 94 30.38 2.26 -21.08
N PRO A 95 30.70 3.51 -20.69
CA PRO A 95 31.78 3.79 -19.74
C PRO A 95 31.61 2.99 -18.44
N LYS A 96 32.70 2.36 -17.99
CA LYS A 96 32.79 1.70 -16.70
C LYS A 96 33.80 2.47 -15.85
N LEU A 97 33.30 3.36 -15.00
CA LEU A 97 34.13 4.25 -14.19
C LEU A 97 34.56 3.54 -12.90
N VAL A 98 35.86 3.54 -12.63
CA VAL A 98 36.42 2.89 -11.43
C VAL A 98 37.46 3.78 -10.75
N LEU A 99 37.45 3.77 -9.42
CA LEU A 99 38.51 4.33 -8.59
C LEU A 99 39.49 3.22 -8.21
N LEU A 100 40.78 3.48 -8.40
CA LEU A 100 41.85 2.54 -8.12
C LEU A 100 42.87 3.13 -7.15
N ARG A 101 43.22 2.34 -6.14
CA ARG A 101 44.34 2.63 -5.24
C ARG A 101 44.97 1.33 -4.78
N GLU A 102 46.23 1.10 -5.14
CA GLU A 102 46.95 -0.14 -4.84
C GLU A 102 46.15 -1.38 -5.30
N GLU A 103 45.75 -2.27 -4.38
CA GLU A 103 44.91 -3.45 -4.66
C GLU A 103 43.40 -3.17 -4.50
N GLN A 104 43.02 -1.96 -4.09
CA GLN A 104 41.62 -1.56 -3.92
C GLN A 104 41.03 -1.02 -5.23
N GLN A 105 39.85 -1.52 -5.58
CA GLN A 105 39.06 -1.07 -6.71
C GLN A 105 37.62 -0.80 -6.26
N ILE A 106 37.11 0.38 -6.60
CA ILE A 106 35.72 0.77 -6.33
C ILE A 106 35.06 1.09 -7.67
N GLU A 107 33.97 0.40 -7.99
CA GLU A 107 33.15 0.69 -9.16
C GLU A 107 32.19 1.85 -8.84
N LEU A 108 32.18 2.88 -9.69
CA LEU A 108 31.32 4.03 -9.52
C LEU A 108 29.95 3.81 -10.20
N PRO A 109 28.89 4.49 -9.72
CA PRO A 109 27.63 4.60 -10.44
C PRO A 109 27.80 5.15 -11.86
N ASP A 110 26.80 4.92 -12.71
CA ASP A 110 26.80 5.46 -14.07
C ASP A 110 26.66 6.99 -14.08
N PHE A 111 27.80 7.69 -14.16
CA PHE A 111 27.86 9.14 -14.31
C PHE A 111 28.02 9.58 -15.78
N THR A 112 27.65 8.75 -16.76
CA THR A 112 27.78 9.09 -18.19
C THR A 112 27.02 10.36 -18.56
N VAL A 113 25.98 10.73 -17.81
CA VAL A 113 25.22 11.99 -17.93
C VAL A 113 26.08 13.27 -17.74
N LEU A 114 27.27 13.15 -17.16
CA LEU A 114 28.27 14.23 -17.06
C LEU A 114 29.15 14.37 -18.31
N SER A 115 29.05 13.46 -19.27
CA SER A 115 29.92 13.46 -20.46
C SER A 115 29.73 14.73 -21.31
N PRO A 116 30.80 15.34 -21.86
CA PRO A 116 30.64 16.42 -22.81
C PRO A 116 29.94 15.98 -24.12
N LYS A 117 29.90 14.67 -24.41
CA LYS A 117 29.34 14.12 -25.66
C LYS A 117 27.86 13.81 -25.49
N ALA A 118 27.00 14.56 -26.19
CA ALA A 118 25.54 14.36 -26.17
C ALA A 118 25.12 12.93 -26.54
N THR A 119 25.78 12.31 -27.53
CA THR A 119 25.48 10.94 -27.97
C THR A 119 25.68 9.90 -26.86
N LEU A 120 26.70 10.06 -26.01
CA LEU A 120 26.93 9.18 -24.86
C LEU A 120 25.86 9.38 -23.79
N ARG A 121 25.52 10.65 -23.49
CA ARG A 121 24.50 11.00 -22.50
C ARG A 121 23.12 10.45 -22.86
N LEU A 122 22.70 10.66 -24.11
CA LEU A 122 21.40 10.18 -24.59
C LEU A 122 21.34 8.65 -24.66
N ARG A 123 22.44 8.00 -25.08
CA ARG A 123 22.52 6.53 -25.07
C ARG A 123 22.44 5.96 -23.64
N SER A 124 23.10 6.58 -22.66
CA SER A 124 23.00 6.19 -21.25
C SER A 124 21.56 6.38 -20.72
N LEU A 125 20.94 7.54 -20.98
CA LEU A 125 19.54 7.79 -20.62
C LEU A 125 18.61 6.73 -21.22
N ASP A 126 18.69 6.47 -22.52
CA ASP A 126 17.79 5.54 -23.20
C ASP A 126 17.93 4.11 -22.66
N GLN A 127 19.17 3.69 -22.42
CA GLN A 127 19.45 2.38 -21.84
C GLN A 127 18.94 2.28 -20.40
N ALA A 128 19.19 3.30 -19.57
CA ALA A 128 18.73 3.34 -18.18
C ALA A 128 17.21 3.35 -18.11
N ALA A 129 16.55 4.26 -18.86
CA ALA A 129 15.11 4.39 -18.93
C ALA A 129 14.43 3.10 -19.42
N TYR A 130 14.99 2.44 -20.44
CA TYR A 130 14.48 1.15 -20.91
C TYR A 130 14.70 0.02 -19.89
N ASN A 131 15.80 0.04 -19.14
CA ASN A 131 16.12 -0.99 -18.15
C ASN A 131 15.32 -0.89 -16.86
N THR A 132 14.81 0.31 -16.53
CA THR A 132 14.06 0.61 -15.31
C THR A 132 12.58 0.93 -15.58
N ASN A 133 12.14 0.90 -16.84
CA ASN A 133 10.80 1.32 -17.27
C ASN A 133 10.47 2.73 -16.77
N LEU A 134 11.39 3.67 -16.99
CA LEU A 134 11.18 5.07 -16.62
C LEU A 134 10.01 5.65 -17.44
N PRO A 135 9.04 6.35 -16.80
CA PRO A 135 7.90 6.92 -17.52
C PRO A 135 8.32 7.88 -18.64
N PRO A 136 7.55 7.96 -19.73
CA PRO A 136 7.83 8.88 -20.83
C PRO A 136 8.03 10.33 -20.38
N SER A 137 7.21 10.84 -19.48
CA SER A 137 7.32 12.22 -18.97
C SER A 137 8.68 12.51 -18.32
N ALA A 138 9.14 11.64 -17.42
CA ALA A 138 10.44 11.78 -16.77
C ALA A 138 11.59 11.61 -17.78
N ARG A 139 11.49 10.62 -18.66
CA ARG A 139 12.49 10.40 -19.72
C ARG A 139 12.62 11.60 -20.65
N ASP A 140 11.51 12.16 -21.09
CA ASP A 140 11.47 13.26 -22.06
C ASP A 140 11.99 14.56 -21.42
N ASN A 141 11.69 14.79 -20.13
CA ASN A 141 12.28 15.88 -19.35
C ASN A 141 13.82 15.79 -19.31
N TRP A 142 14.37 14.63 -18.93
CA TRP A 142 15.82 14.44 -18.87
C TRP A 142 16.46 14.50 -20.26
N ARG A 143 15.80 13.96 -21.29
CA ARG A 143 16.25 14.05 -22.67
C ARG A 143 16.38 15.50 -23.12
N ALA A 144 15.39 16.35 -22.84
CA ALA A 144 15.42 17.76 -23.23
C ALA A 144 16.62 18.52 -22.63
N ILE A 145 17.07 18.15 -21.44
CA ILE A 145 18.28 18.70 -20.81
C ILE A 145 19.52 18.08 -21.46
N LEU A 146 19.57 16.75 -21.55
CA LEU A 146 20.73 16.01 -22.04
C LEU A 146 20.98 16.18 -23.56
N GLU A 147 20.01 16.64 -24.34
CA GLU A 147 20.28 17.03 -25.72
C GLU A 147 21.10 18.33 -25.78
N LYS A 148 20.87 19.26 -24.84
CA LYS A 148 21.45 20.60 -24.85
C LYS A 148 22.79 20.68 -24.12
N ARG A 149 22.90 20.06 -22.93
CA ARG A 149 24.07 20.16 -22.06
C ARG A 149 24.18 19.01 -21.06
N ALA A 150 25.39 18.73 -20.59
CA ALA A 150 25.59 17.80 -19.47
C ALA A 150 24.85 18.27 -18.21
N LEU A 151 24.56 17.32 -17.31
CA LEU A 151 23.97 17.67 -16.01
C LEU A 151 24.97 18.46 -15.16
N ASN A 152 24.42 19.37 -14.37
CA ASN A 152 25.11 20.04 -13.28
C ASN A 152 25.20 19.08 -12.07
N ASP A 153 26.09 19.38 -11.13
CA ASP A 153 26.35 18.52 -9.96
C ASP A 153 25.09 18.29 -9.10
N ASP A 154 24.24 19.32 -8.98
CA ASP A 154 22.97 19.32 -8.24
C ASP A 154 21.84 18.56 -8.97
N GLU A 155 21.96 18.34 -10.28
CA GLU A 155 20.97 17.60 -11.08
C GLU A 155 21.21 16.08 -11.07
N ILE A 156 22.39 15.62 -10.61
CA ILE A 156 22.76 14.20 -10.59
C ILE A 156 21.90 13.40 -9.60
N ASP A 157 21.70 13.93 -8.38
CA ASP A 157 20.91 13.24 -7.36
C ASP A 157 19.43 13.10 -7.76
N PRO A 158 18.74 14.15 -8.25
CA PRO A 158 17.39 14.02 -8.81
C PRO A 158 17.31 13.04 -9.99
N PHE A 159 18.29 13.07 -10.90
CA PHE A 159 18.34 12.14 -12.03
C PHE A 159 18.43 10.68 -11.57
N HIS A 160 19.35 10.37 -10.65
CA HIS A 160 19.46 9.02 -10.12
C HIS A 160 18.26 8.64 -9.25
N LYS A 161 17.69 9.58 -8.49
CA LYS A 161 16.47 9.35 -7.73
C LYS A 161 15.34 8.92 -8.66
N ASP A 162 15.17 9.57 -9.82
CA ASP A 162 14.18 9.16 -10.80
C ASP A 162 14.39 7.73 -11.31
N MET A 163 15.64 7.28 -11.49
CA MET A 163 15.91 5.90 -11.88
C MET A 163 15.65 4.91 -10.73
N ARG A 164 15.95 5.33 -9.48
CA ARG A 164 15.75 4.51 -8.26
C ARG A 164 14.28 4.37 -7.88
N ASP A 165 13.49 5.42 -8.08
CA ASP A 165 12.04 5.46 -7.83
C ASP A 165 11.27 4.70 -8.93
N THR A 166 11.74 3.52 -9.34
CA THR A 166 11.04 2.65 -10.31
C THR A 166 10.80 1.27 -9.69
N PRO A 167 9.66 0.60 -10.02
CA PRO A 167 9.38 -0.75 -9.53
C PRO A 167 10.51 -1.74 -9.81
N ILE A 168 11.15 -1.62 -10.98
CA ILE A 168 12.22 -2.54 -11.40
C ILE A 168 13.50 -2.33 -10.60
N TYR A 169 13.88 -1.07 -10.35
CA TYR A 169 15.04 -0.79 -9.51
C TYR A 169 14.80 -1.30 -8.08
N LEU A 170 13.66 -0.95 -7.50
CA LEU A 170 13.34 -1.37 -6.13
C LEU A 170 13.31 -2.90 -6.03
N MET A 171 12.71 -3.61 -6.98
CA MET A 171 12.70 -5.06 -7.01
C MET A 171 14.12 -5.66 -6.94
N ARG A 172 15.07 -5.11 -7.73
CA ARG A 172 16.48 -5.55 -7.71
C ARG A 172 17.16 -5.23 -6.38
N SER A 173 16.91 -4.03 -5.85
CA SER A 173 17.45 -3.58 -4.56
C SER A 173 16.94 -4.45 -3.40
N MET A 174 15.63 -4.71 -3.34
CA MET A 174 15.02 -5.62 -2.36
C MET A 174 15.64 -7.01 -2.44
N ARG A 175 15.78 -7.59 -3.63
CA ARG A 175 16.39 -8.91 -3.79
C ARG A 175 17.82 -8.92 -3.27
N SER A 176 18.61 -7.90 -3.61
CA SER A 176 19.98 -7.76 -3.12
C SER A 176 20.03 -7.66 -1.59
N GLY A 177 19.19 -6.80 -0.99
CA GLY A 177 19.10 -6.61 0.45
C GLY A 177 18.60 -7.84 1.20
N ILE A 178 17.70 -8.63 0.61
CA ILE A 178 17.18 -9.89 1.15
C ILE A 178 18.31 -10.92 1.18
N LEU A 179 19.02 -11.10 0.06
CA LEU A 179 20.14 -12.05 -0.04
C LEU A 179 21.32 -11.68 0.85
N SER A 180 21.58 -10.38 1.06
CA SER A 180 22.65 -9.91 1.94
C SER A 180 22.26 -9.81 3.41
N GLY A 181 20.99 -10.06 3.77
CA GLY A 181 20.47 -9.91 5.14
C GLY A 181 20.50 -8.46 5.67
N LYS A 182 20.51 -7.45 4.79
CA LYS A 182 20.59 -6.01 5.15
C LYS A 182 19.27 -5.26 4.89
N SER A 183 18.16 -5.98 4.75
CA SER A 183 16.85 -5.36 4.49
C SER A 183 16.30 -4.67 5.73
N THR A 184 15.71 -3.50 5.52
CA THR A 184 14.96 -2.72 6.52
C THR A 184 13.57 -2.41 5.98
N VAL A 185 12.64 -1.95 6.82
CA VAL A 185 11.30 -1.55 6.34
C VAL A 185 11.39 -0.46 5.28
N SER A 186 12.25 0.55 5.45
CA SER A 186 12.43 1.64 4.49
C SER A 186 13.10 1.21 3.18
N SER A 187 13.90 0.13 3.19
CA SER A 187 14.43 -0.44 1.94
C SER A 187 13.42 -1.33 1.21
N LEU A 188 12.40 -1.84 1.92
CA LEU A 188 11.37 -2.70 1.36
C LEU A 188 10.16 -1.91 0.89
N VAL A 189 9.74 -0.89 1.63
CA VAL A 189 8.61 -0.02 1.29
C VAL A 189 9.11 1.43 1.21
N PRO A 190 9.22 2.00 0.00
CA PRO A 190 9.74 3.34 -0.19
C PRO A 190 8.71 4.39 0.27
N SER A 191 9.21 5.57 0.62
CA SER A 191 8.39 6.70 1.06
C SER A 191 8.21 7.79 -0.01
N THR A 192 8.35 7.42 -1.29
CA THR A 192 8.25 8.39 -2.40
C THR A 192 6.95 8.19 -3.19
N ARG A 193 6.22 9.29 -3.38
CA ARG A 193 4.98 9.31 -4.20
C ARG A 193 5.25 8.87 -5.65
N SER A 194 6.34 9.38 -6.23
CA SER A 194 6.82 9.05 -7.58
C SER A 194 6.92 7.54 -7.81
N TYR A 195 7.44 6.80 -6.82
CA TYR A 195 7.54 5.35 -6.91
C TYR A 195 6.16 4.69 -7.08
N PHE A 196 5.18 5.04 -6.24
CA PHE A 196 3.86 4.43 -6.29
C PHE A 196 3.09 4.80 -7.56
N GLU A 197 3.19 6.06 -8.01
CA GLU A 197 2.60 6.48 -9.29
C GLU A 197 3.21 5.73 -10.48
N ARG A 198 4.47 5.29 -10.38
CA ARG A 198 5.13 4.46 -11.41
C ARG A 198 4.83 2.98 -11.28
N LEU A 199 4.38 2.55 -10.10
CA LEU A 199 3.94 1.18 -9.83
C LEU A 199 2.52 0.95 -10.33
N VAL A 200 1.61 1.89 -10.07
CA VAL A 200 0.19 1.71 -10.37
C VAL A 200 -0.37 2.64 -11.45
N GLY A 201 0.34 3.71 -11.82
CA GLY A 201 -0.15 4.76 -12.72
C GLY A 201 -0.70 5.95 -11.92
N VAL A 202 -0.48 7.18 -12.39
CA VAL A 202 -0.86 8.42 -11.69
C VAL A 202 -2.35 8.47 -11.37
N TYR A 203 -2.72 8.94 -10.17
CA TYR A 203 -4.12 9.19 -9.82
C TYR A 203 -4.68 10.40 -10.59
N ASP A 204 -5.86 10.24 -11.18
CA ASP A 204 -6.48 11.22 -12.09
C ASP A 204 -7.76 11.86 -11.55
N GLY A 205 -8.06 11.66 -10.26
CA GLY A 205 -9.28 12.16 -9.64
C GLY A 205 -10.49 11.23 -9.76
N SER A 206 -10.30 9.99 -10.25
CA SER A 206 -11.36 8.98 -10.34
C SER A 206 -12.02 8.68 -9.00
N LYS A 207 -13.35 8.52 -9.00
CA LYS A 207 -14.13 8.35 -7.77
C LYS A 207 -14.04 6.96 -7.16
N ASN A 208 -13.80 5.95 -7.99
CA ASN A 208 -13.70 4.55 -7.61
C ASN A 208 -12.71 3.82 -8.54
N VAL A 209 -12.46 2.55 -8.25
CA VAL A 209 -11.51 1.72 -9.01
C VAL A 209 -11.96 1.47 -10.45
N ALA A 210 -13.26 1.38 -10.73
CA ALA A 210 -13.76 1.15 -12.08
C ALA A 210 -13.54 2.36 -12.99
N ASP A 211 -13.83 3.57 -12.49
CA ASP A 211 -13.55 4.84 -13.18
C ASP A 211 -12.05 4.94 -13.50
N TYR A 212 -11.21 4.67 -12.50
CA TYR A 212 -9.75 4.71 -12.65
C TYR A 212 -9.22 3.69 -13.67
N ALA A 213 -9.74 2.46 -13.61
CA ALA A 213 -9.37 1.41 -14.55
C ALA A 213 -9.71 1.81 -15.99
N ALA A 214 -10.88 2.40 -16.22
CA ALA A 214 -11.33 2.85 -17.54
C ALA A 214 -10.56 4.08 -18.09
N SER A 215 -9.87 4.84 -17.22
CA SER A 215 -9.12 6.06 -17.57
C SER A 215 -7.60 5.85 -17.54
N THR A 216 -6.92 6.37 -16.52
CA THR A 216 -5.46 6.36 -16.40
C THR A 216 -4.90 4.96 -16.17
N GLY A 217 -5.63 4.08 -15.49
CA GLY A 217 -5.27 2.68 -15.33
C GLY A 217 -5.10 1.97 -16.69
N LYS A 218 -6.06 2.11 -17.60
CA LYS A 218 -5.98 1.59 -18.98
C LYS A 218 -4.77 2.13 -19.74
N LEU A 219 -4.52 3.44 -19.65
CA LEU A 219 -3.36 4.06 -20.30
C LEU A 219 -2.04 3.51 -19.76
N PHE A 220 -1.95 3.35 -18.44
CA PHE A 220 -0.78 2.79 -17.77
C PHE A 220 -0.53 1.33 -18.18
N LEU A 221 -1.56 0.49 -18.18
CA LEU A 221 -1.49 -0.90 -18.63
C LEU A 221 -1.07 -1.01 -20.10
N LYS A 222 -1.57 -0.11 -20.96
CA LYS A 222 -1.13 -0.03 -22.35
C LYS A 222 0.36 0.30 -22.47
N GLN A 223 0.86 1.25 -21.66
CA GLN A 223 2.29 1.61 -21.64
C GLN A 223 3.17 0.43 -21.19
N LEU A 224 2.75 -0.31 -20.16
CA LEU A 224 3.44 -1.52 -19.73
C LEU A 224 3.52 -2.56 -20.86
N SER A 225 2.39 -2.82 -21.53
CA SER A 225 2.33 -3.78 -22.64
C SER A 225 3.22 -3.40 -23.83
N ALA A 226 3.47 -2.10 -24.04
CA ALA A 226 4.29 -1.59 -25.14
C ALA A 226 5.79 -1.55 -24.85
N TRP A 227 6.19 -1.50 -23.57
CA TRP A 227 7.60 -1.40 -23.17
C TRP A 227 8.38 -2.68 -23.47
N LYS A 228 7.95 -3.80 -22.88
CA LYS A 228 8.48 -5.15 -23.10
C LYS A 228 7.31 -6.10 -22.94
N PRO A 229 6.73 -6.66 -24.02
CA PRO A 229 5.43 -7.34 -23.92
C PRO A 229 5.35 -8.41 -22.82
N TYR A 230 6.37 -9.27 -22.73
CA TYR A 230 6.43 -10.32 -21.71
C TYR A 230 6.55 -9.75 -20.28
N GLU A 231 7.55 -8.92 -19.99
CA GLU A 231 7.74 -8.33 -18.66
C GLU A 231 6.59 -7.38 -18.30
N GLY A 232 6.11 -6.59 -19.25
CA GLY A 232 4.99 -5.67 -19.11
C GLY A 232 3.70 -6.39 -18.72
N PHE A 233 3.43 -7.57 -19.29
CA PHE A 233 2.32 -8.42 -18.85
C PHE A 233 2.50 -8.90 -17.41
N LEU A 234 3.69 -9.40 -17.05
CA LEU A 234 3.97 -9.84 -15.68
C LEU A 234 3.87 -8.71 -14.65
N PHE A 235 4.21 -7.47 -15.02
CA PHE A 235 4.05 -6.29 -14.18
C PHE A 235 2.60 -5.82 -14.11
N SER A 236 1.85 -5.91 -15.22
CA SER A 236 0.42 -5.58 -15.26
C SER A 236 -0.38 -6.42 -14.27
N LEU A 237 -0.01 -7.69 -14.10
CA LEU A 237 -0.65 -8.60 -13.14
C LEU A 237 -0.50 -8.19 -11.67
N LEU A 238 0.43 -7.29 -11.31
CA LEU A 238 0.50 -6.73 -9.95
C LEU A 238 -0.77 -5.92 -9.59
N LEU A 239 -1.49 -5.41 -10.61
CA LEU A 239 -2.72 -4.62 -10.47
C LEU A 239 -3.98 -5.50 -10.42
N SER A 240 -3.85 -6.80 -10.20
CA SER A 240 -4.98 -7.75 -10.23
C SER A 240 -5.85 -7.74 -8.96
N SER A 241 -5.73 -6.72 -8.11
CA SER A 241 -6.52 -6.55 -6.89
C SER A 241 -8.00 -6.26 -7.14
N HIS A 242 -8.41 -5.98 -8.39
CA HIS A 242 -9.81 -5.81 -8.75
C HIS A 242 -10.09 -6.21 -10.20
N PHE A 243 -11.27 -6.76 -10.48
CA PHE A 243 -11.63 -7.29 -11.81
C PHE A 243 -11.67 -6.20 -12.90
N ALA A 244 -12.02 -4.96 -12.54
CA ALA A 244 -12.02 -3.84 -13.50
C ALA A 244 -10.62 -3.57 -14.06
N LEU A 245 -9.55 -3.81 -13.29
CA LEU A 245 -8.17 -3.65 -13.74
C LEU A 245 -7.74 -4.82 -14.63
N THR A 246 -8.06 -6.06 -14.24
CA THR A 246 -7.72 -7.24 -15.04
C THR A 246 -8.46 -7.27 -16.38
N ALA A 247 -9.67 -6.71 -16.44
CA ALA A 247 -10.41 -6.48 -17.68
C ALA A 247 -9.63 -5.59 -18.68
N GLU A 248 -8.81 -4.67 -18.21
CA GLU A 248 -8.04 -3.74 -19.06
C GLU A 248 -6.64 -4.28 -19.44
N ILE A 249 -6.19 -5.39 -18.86
CA ILE A 249 -4.91 -6.02 -19.22
C ILE A 249 -5.07 -6.73 -20.57
N SER A 250 -4.40 -6.22 -21.61
CA SER A 250 -4.41 -6.84 -22.95
C SER A 250 -3.33 -7.92 -23.09
N VAL A 251 -3.67 -8.99 -23.81
CA VAL A 251 -2.72 -10.03 -24.24
C VAL A 251 -2.38 -9.94 -25.73
N GLU A 252 -2.91 -8.94 -26.46
CA GLU A 252 -2.77 -8.85 -27.91
C GLU A 252 -1.31 -8.65 -28.38
N ASN A 253 -0.48 -8.03 -27.54
CA ASN A 253 0.94 -7.83 -27.82
C ASN A 253 1.81 -9.04 -27.44
N LEU A 254 1.22 -10.12 -26.92
CA LEU A 254 1.93 -11.35 -26.57
C LEU A 254 1.71 -12.42 -27.61
N GLU A 255 2.79 -13.04 -28.06
CA GLU A 255 2.68 -14.30 -28.80
C GLU A 255 2.12 -15.40 -27.89
N ASN A 256 1.37 -16.36 -28.47
CA ASN A 256 0.77 -17.46 -27.69
C ASN A 256 1.80 -18.26 -26.89
N VAL A 257 3.02 -18.42 -27.42
CA VAL A 257 4.12 -19.11 -26.71
C VAL A 257 4.55 -18.32 -25.48
N ASP A 258 4.64 -16.99 -25.59
CA ASP A 258 5.00 -16.10 -24.49
C ASP A 258 3.88 -16.01 -23.44
N LEU A 259 2.61 -16.07 -23.86
CA LEU A 259 1.48 -16.15 -22.93
C LEU A 259 1.54 -17.44 -22.10
N VAL A 260 1.71 -18.60 -22.73
CA VAL A 260 1.88 -19.87 -22.01
C VAL A 260 3.09 -19.80 -21.08
N ARG A 261 4.23 -19.27 -21.55
CA ARG A 261 5.43 -19.09 -20.73
C ARG A 261 5.17 -18.20 -19.51
N ALA A 262 4.42 -17.11 -19.68
CA ALA A 262 4.09 -16.20 -18.60
C ALA A 262 3.19 -16.88 -17.55
N LEU A 263 2.15 -17.58 -17.98
CA LEU A 263 1.26 -18.33 -17.08
C LEU A 263 2.01 -19.43 -16.33
N GLU A 264 2.90 -20.16 -17.01
CA GLU A 264 3.79 -21.14 -16.39
C GLU A 264 4.72 -20.50 -15.36
N TRP A 265 5.30 -19.34 -15.66
CA TRP A 265 6.11 -18.60 -14.70
C TRP A 265 5.29 -18.16 -13.47
N ILE A 266 4.08 -17.67 -13.67
CA ILE A 266 3.16 -17.26 -12.58
C ILE A 266 2.78 -18.44 -11.70
N ALA A 267 2.50 -19.61 -12.28
CA ALA A 267 2.16 -20.80 -11.50
C ALA A 267 3.30 -21.27 -10.59
N ASN A 268 4.55 -21.04 -10.99
CA ASN A 268 5.73 -21.50 -10.25
C ASN A 268 6.31 -20.44 -9.31
N LYS A 269 6.25 -19.15 -9.69
CA LYS A 269 6.99 -18.06 -9.03
C LYS A 269 6.17 -16.80 -8.77
N GLY A 270 4.89 -16.78 -9.20
CA GLY A 270 4.01 -15.63 -9.05
C GLY A 270 3.44 -15.48 -7.65
N ASP A 271 3.10 -14.24 -7.30
CA ASP A 271 2.28 -13.91 -6.14
C ASP A 271 0.81 -14.26 -6.36
N LEU A 272 0.03 -14.32 -5.27
CA LEU A 272 -1.38 -14.70 -5.32
C LEU A 272 -2.24 -13.75 -6.15
N LEU A 273 -2.03 -12.43 -6.08
CA LEU A 273 -2.81 -11.47 -6.88
C LEU A 273 -2.62 -11.73 -8.37
N SER A 274 -1.37 -11.97 -8.78
CA SER A 274 -1.05 -12.26 -10.17
C SER A 274 -1.57 -13.62 -10.64
N LYS A 275 -1.64 -14.62 -9.75
CA LYS A 275 -2.32 -15.89 -10.05
C LYS A 275 -3.82 -15.68 -10.28
N LEU A 276 -4.48 -14.89 -9.43
CA LEU A 276 -5.90 -14.55 -9.59
C LEU A 276 -6.14 -13.82 -10.92
N GLY A 277 -5.36 -12.78 -11.23
CA GLY A 277 -5.50 -12.06 -12.50
C GLY A 277 -5.19 -12.92 -13.72
N ALA A 278 -4.22 -13.83 -13.60
CA ALA A 278 -3.92 -14.81 -14.65
C ALA A 278 -5.11 -15.76 -14.92
N ILE A 279 -5.86 -16.16 -13.88
CA ILE A 279 -7.09 -16.96 -14.03
C ILE A 279 -8.18 -16.14 -14.72
N GLU A 280 -8.44 -14.91 -14.25
CA GLU A 280 -9.48 -14.03 -14.83
C GLU A 280 -9.20 -13.73 -16.31
N ILE A 281 -7.97 -13.36 -16.65
CA ILE A 281 -7.55 -13.13 -18.04
C ILE A 281 -7.57 -14.43 -18.84
N GLY A 282 -7.11 -15.52 -18.24
CA GLY A 282 -7.07 -16.86 -18.82
C GLY A 282 -8.45 -17.32 -19.28
N LEU A 283 -9.46 -17.23 -18.41
CA LEU A 283 -10.85 -17.58 -18.72
C LEU A 283 -11.40 -16.78 -19.91
N ARG A 284 -11.03 -15.50 -20.01
CA ARG A 284 -11.44 -14.64 -21.13
C ARG A 284 -10.84 -15.07 -22.47
N VAL A 285 -9.59 -15.55 -22.47
CA VAL A 285 -8.83 -15.85 -23.71
C VAL A 285 -8.73 -17.33 -24.04
N LEU A 286 -9.21 -18.20 -23.13
CA LEU A 286 -9.21 -19.66 -23.26
C LEU A 286 -9.81 -20.17 -24.58
N PRO A 287 -10.96 -19.65 -25.08
CA PRO A 287 -11.53 -20.13 -26.35
C PRO A 287 -10.58 -19.97 -27.54
N ASN A 288 -9.73 -18.94 -27.52
CA ASN A 288 -8.75 -18.67 -28.57
C ASN A 288 -7.39 -19.35 -28.29
N ASN A 289 -7.17 -19.85 -27.08
CA ASN A 289 -5.91 -20.44 -26.63
C ASN A 289 -6.11 -21.68 -25.74
N PRO A 290 -6.70 -22.79 -26.23
CA PRO A 290 -7.03 -23.95 -25.38
C PRO A 290 -5.83 -24.56 -24.62
N LYS A 291 -4.61 -24.39 -25.14
CA LYS A 291 -3.37 -24.89 -24.52
C LYS A 291 -3.10 -24.34 -23.11
N ILE A 292 -3.74 -23.23 -22.72
CA ILE A 292 -3.54 -22.64 -21.39
C ILE A 292 -4.36 -23.36 -20.31
N GLU A 293 -5.36 -24.18 -20.67
CA GLU A 293 -6.31 -24.78 -19.72
C GLU A 293 -5.60 -25.52 -18.59
N THR A 294 -4.62 -26.37 -18.92
CA THR A 294 -3.83 -27.13 -17.94
C THR A 294 -3.16 -26.22 -16.91
N VAL A 295 -2.66 -25.06 -17.34
CA VAL A 295 -2.01 -24.10 -16.44
C VAL A 295 -3.05 -23.37 -15.57
N LEU A 296 -4.22 -23.05 -16.13
CA LEU A 296 -5.31 -22.42 -15.38
C LEU A 296 -5.89 -23.35 -14.32
N VAL A 297 -6.00 -24.66 -14.61
CA VAL A 297 -6.38 -25.68 -13.63
C VAL A 297 -5.40 -25.64 -12.46
N ARG A 298 -4.09 -25.74 -12.73
CA ARG A 298 -3.06 -25.72 -11.69
C ARG A 298 -3.05 -24.43 -10.87
N LEU A 299 -3.24 -23.27 -11.51
CA LEU A 299 -3.36 -21.99 -10.82
C LEU A 299 -4.57 -21.95 -9.88
N THR A 300 -5.70 -22.47 -10.34
CA THR A 300 -6.94 -22.52 -9.57
C THR A 300 -6.81 -23.48 -8.38
N GLU A 301 -6.23 -24.65 -8.58
CA GLU A 301 -5.91 -25.62 -7.52
C GLU A 301 -4.99 -25.00 -6.47
N GLN A 302 -3.93 -24.29 -6.88
CA GLN A 302 -3.02 -23.61 -5.93
C GLN A 302 -3.72 -22.58 -5.04
N ILE A 303 -4.73 -21.86 -5.54
CA ILE A 303 -5.52 -20.91 -4.74
C ILE A 303 -6.50 -21.66 -3.82
N ARG A 304 -7.19 -22.67 -4.37
CA ARG A 304 -8.15 -23.50 -3.64
C ARG A 304 -7.49 -24.23 -2.47
N ASP A 305 -6.33 -24.81 -2.72
CA ASP A 305 -5.65 -25.76 -1.84
C ASP A 305 -4.69 -25.08 -0.84
N ASP A 306 -4.47 -23.76 -0.94
CA ASP A 306 -3.66 -23.02 0.05
C ASP A 306 -4.37 -23.02 1.41
N ASP A 307 -3.85 -23.80 2.35
CA ASP A 307 -4.35 -23.88 3.71
C ASP A 307 -3.90 -22.64 4.51
N THR A 308 -4.85 -21.78 4.87
CA THR A 308 -4.57 -20.54 5.61
C THR A 308 -4.07 -20.78 7.02
N ASP A 309 -4.23 -21.98 7.59
CA ASP A 309 -3.69 -22.34 8.91
C ASP A 309 -2.22 -22.79 8.83
N ASN A 310 -1.75 -23.17 7.65
CA ASN A 310 -0.36 -23.53 7.41
C ASN A 310 0.58 -22.32 7.58
N PRO A 311 1.71 -22.43 8.30
CA PRO A 311 2.71 -21.36 8.39
C PRO A 311 3.32 -20.92 7.05
N SER A 312 3.28 -21.78 6.03
CA SER A 312 3.74 -21.52 4.67
C SER A 312 2.65 -21.02 3.73
N SER A 313 1.46 -20.69 4.24
CA SER A 313 0.33 -20.19 3.44
C SER A 313 0.73 -18.96 2.63
N GLY A 314 0.41 -18.99 1.34
CA GLY A 314 0.52 -17.82 0.49
C GLY A 314 -0.39 -16.69 0.94
N PHE A 315 -1.61 -17.00 1.38
CA PHE A 315 -2.56 -15.97 1.83
C PHE A 315 -2.09 -15.25 3.09
N LYS A 316 -1.41 -15.96 4.02
CA LYS A 316 -0.75 -15.31 5.17
C LYS A 316 0.32 -14.33 4.72
N LEU A 317 1.17 -14.73 3.78
CA LEU A 317 2.21 -13.85 3.26
C LEU A 317 1.62 -12.61 2.57
N LEU A 318 0.60 -12.78 1.72
CA LEU A 318 -0.06 -11.65 1.06
C LEU A 318 -0.69 -10.70 2.09
N ALA A 319 -1.44 -11.22 3.06
CA ALA A 319 -2.08 -10.43 4.11
C ALA A 319 -1.06 -9.63 4.93
N SER A 320 0.00 -10.28 5.41
CA SER A 320 1.06 -9.62 6.19
C SER A 320 1.82 -8.57 5.39
N LEU A 321 2.13 -8.83 4.12
CA LEU A 321 2.81 -7.85 3.26
C LEU A 321 1.92 -6.67 2.87
N PHE A 322 0.61 -6.90 2.72
CA PHE A 322 -0.36 -5.82 2.53
C PHE A 322 -0.43 -4.92 3.77
N VAL A 323 -0.53 -5.50 4.98
CA VAL A 323 -0.49 -4.75 6.25
C VAL A 323 0.82 -3.96 6.37
N LEU A 324 1.96 -4.56 6.04
CA LEU A 324 3.27 -3.90 6.04
C LEU A 324 3.31 -2.70 5.09
N ALA A 325 2.94 -2.90 3.83
CA ALA A 325 2.98 -1.87 2.80
C ALA A 325 2.02 -0.73 3.13
N ASP A 326 0.76 -1.06 3.42
CA ASP A 326 -0.30 -0.08 3.66
C ASP A 326 -0.06 0.71 4.94
N GLY A 327 0.41 0.05 6.01
CA GLY A 327 0.77 0.69 7.26
C GLY A 327 2.03 1.57 7.17
N GLU A 328 3.03 1.21 6.35
CA GLU A 328 4.19 2.07 6.13
C GLU A 328 3.85 3.29 5.24
N ILE A 329 2.98 3.13 4.26
CA ILE A 329 2.42 4.24 3.47
C ILE A 329 1.64 5.19 4.39
N ALA A 330 0.81 4.65 5.29
CA ALA A 330 0.09 5.44 6.30
C ALA A 330 1.06 6.18 7.25
N ARG A 331 2.08 5.49 7.77
CA ARG A 331 3.10 6.08 8.67
C ARG A 331 3.86 7.22 8.00
N SER A 332 4.28 7.03 6.75
CA SER A 332 4.98 8.06 5.97
C SER A 332 4.05 9.14 5.40
N ARG A 333 2.73 8.92 5.47
CA ARG A 333 1.69 9.78 4.88
C ARG A 333 1.86 10.00 3.37
N VAL A 334 2.53 9.05 2.72
CA VAL A 334 2.60 9.00 1.27
C VAL A 334 1.20 8.66 0.76
N LEU A 335 0.77 9.32 -0.32
CA LEU A 335 -0.59 9.21 -0.86
C LEU A 335 -1.73 9.65 0.10
N CYS A 336 -1.44 10.45 1.14
CA CYS A 336 -2.48 10.86 2.11
C CYS A 336 -3.52 11.84 1.56
N THR A 337 -3.35 12.32 0.33
CA THR A 337 -4.29 13.20 -0.38
C THR A 337 -5.21 12.45 -1.33
N GLU A 338 -4.89 11.19 -1.61
CA GLU A 338 -5.58 10.30 -2.54
C GLU A 338 -6.69 9.51 -1.83
N PRO A 339 -7.71 9.03 -2.55
CA PRO A 339 -8.75 8.21 -1.95
C PRO A 339 -8.21 6.86 -1.47
N PRO A 340 -8.83 6.23 -0.46
CA PRO A 340 -8.35 4.98 0.13
C PRO A 340 -8.20 3.83 -0.86
N PHE A 341 -9.07 3.70 -1.87
CA PHE A 341 -8.93 2.67 -2.90
C PHE A 341 -7.63 2.80 -3.68
N TYR A 342 -7.21 4.02 -4.05
CA TYR A 342 -5.98 4.22 -4.83
C TYR A 342 -4.74 3.92 -3.98
N ARG A 343 -4.76 4.34 -2.71
CA ARG A 343 -3.72 3.99 -1.73
C ARG A 343 -3.60 2.47 -1.57
N ARG A 344 -4.71 1.77 -1.35
CA ARG A 344 -4.73 0.29 -1.22
C ARG A 344 -4.34 -0.44 -2.50
N LEU A 345 -4.66 0.11 -3.68
CA LEU A 345 -4.17 -0.40 -4.95
C LEU A 345 -2.63 -0.36 -4.99
N ALA A 346 -2.03 0.77 -4.62
CA ALA A 346 -0.57 0.90 -4.51
C ALA A 346 0.02 -0.06 -3.47
N SER A 347 -0.61 -0.19 -2.30
CA SER A 347 -0.18 -1.10 -1.24
C SER A 347 -0.21 -2.57 -1.68
N LEU A 348 -1.28 -3.02 -2.34
CA LEU A 348 -1.44 -4.39 -2.81
C LEU A 348 -0.51 -4.73 -3.97
N ALA A 349 -0.34 -3.81 -4.93
CA ALA A 349 0.62 -3.97 -6.02
C ALA A 349 2.05 -4.09 -5.48
N HIS A 350 2.38 -3.29 -4.45
CA HIS A 350 3.69 -3.35 -3.80
C HIS A 350 3.86 -4.63 -2.97
N ALA A 351 2.82 -5.05 -2.25
CA ALA A 351 2.81 -6.32 -1.53
C ALA A 351 3.04 -7.50 -2.48
N ALA A 352 2.42 -7.52 -3.66
CA ALA A 352 2.67 -8.52 -4.70
C ALA A 352 4.13 -8.48 -5.21
N LEU A 353 4.72 -7.30 -5.38
CA LEU A 353 6.11 -7.16 -5.79
C LEU A 353 7.07 -7.73 -4.73
N MET A 354 6.84 -7.41 -3.44
CA MET A 354 7.60 -7.95 -2.30
C MET A 354 7.42 -9.47 -2.19
N TYR A 355 6.20 -9.96 -2.34
CA TYR A 355 5.84 -11.38 -2.28
C TYR A 355 6.71 -12.19 -3.25
N ARG A 356 6.83 -11.71 -4.50
CA ARG A 356 7.70 -12.35 -5.51
C ARG A 356 9.16 -12.40 -5.08
N GLN A 357 9.66 -11.43 -4.31
CA GLN A 357 11.06 -11.46 -3.85
C GLN A 357 11.26 -12.46 -2.71
N PHE A 358 10.31 -12.54 -1.77
CA PHE A 358 10.39 -13.49 -0.65
C PHE A 358 10.20 -14.94 -1.07
N LEU A 359 9.28 -15.23 -2.00
CA LEU A 359 9.12 -16.59 -2.54
C LEU A 359 10.40 -17.16 -3.17
N ASN A 360 11.23 -16.29 -3.75
CA ASN A 360 12.45 -16.69 -4.43
C ASN A 360 13.69 -16.59 -3.52
N SER A 361 13.49 -16.62 -2.21
CA SER A 361 14.53 -16.56 -1.19
C SER A 361 14.45 -17.74 -0.23
N ASP A 362 15.56 -18.12 0.39
CA ASP A 362 15.63 -19.22 1.37
C ASP A 362 15.14 -18.81 2.78
N ILE A 363 14.32 -17.76 2.88
CA ILE A 363 13.82 -17.25 4.16
C ILE A 363 12.53 -17.96 4.54
N ARG A 364 12.40 -18.31 5.82
CA ARG A 364 11.17 -18.94 6.32
C ARG A 364 10.00 -17.95 6.31
N LEU A 365 8.92 -18.34 5.63
CA LEU A 365 7.75 -17.50 5.43
C LEU A 365 7.02 -17.16 6.73
N ASP A 366 6.96 -18.09 7.69
CA ASP A 366 6.31 -17.90 9.00
C ASP A 366 6.87 -16.67 9.73
N LYS A 367 8.21 -16.56 9.76
CA LYS A 367 8.92 -15.46 10.43
C LYS A 367 8.75 -14.14 9.71
N ILE A 368 8.71 -14.15 8.37
CA ILE A 368 8.42 -12.95 7.58
C ILE A 368 7.00 -12.46 7.84
N CYS A 369 6.02 -13.37 7.88
CA CYS A 369 4.62 -13.01 8.09
C CYS A 369 4.40 -12.36 9.46
N GLU A 370 4.98 -12.94 10.51
CA GLU A 370 4.97 -12.41 11.87
C GLU A 370 5.61 -11.02 11.93
N TRP A 371 6.86 -10.89 11.45
CA TRP A 371 7.58 -9.63 11.43
C TRP A 371 6.87 -8.53 10.63
N ALA A 372 6.38 -8.84 9.44
CA ALA A 372 5.72 -7.88 8.56
C ALA A 372 4.42 -7.35 9.18
N TYR A 373 3.64 -8.24 9.80
CA TYR A 373 2.40 -7.88 10.49
C TYR A 373 2.68 -7.01 11.73
N GLU A 374 3.54 -7.48 12.64
CA GLU A 374 3.87 -6.76 13.88
C GLU A 374 4.51 -5.40 13.63
N SER A 375 5.28 -5.27 12.54
CA SER A 375 5.96 -4.02 12.21
C SER A 375 4.99 -2.86 11.98
N ARG A 376 3.80 -3.09 11.42
CA ARG A 376 2.92 -2.00 10.93
C ARG A 376 1.42 -2.18 11.17
N ILE A 377 1.01 -3.20 11.93
CA ILE A 377 -0.41 -3.44 12.22
C ILE A 377 -1.12 -2.23 12.82
N GLU A 378 -0.49 -1.49 13.74
CA GLU A 378 -1.13 -0.33 14.39
C GLU A 378 -1.44 0.78 13.37
N GLN A 379 -0.48 1.12 12.50
CA GLN A 379 -0.66 2.17 11.48
C GLN A 379 -1.66 1.74 10.41
N TYR A 380 -1.57 0.49 9.94
CA TYR A 380 -2.53 -0.07 8.99
C TYR A 380 -3.96 -0.02 9.54
N PHE A 381 -4.14 -0.51 10.76
CA PHE A 381 -5.46 -0.68 11.36
C PHE A 381 -6.13 0.67 11.62
N ILE A 382 -5.40 1.61 12.23
CA ILE A 382 -5.92 2.95 12.50
C ILE A 382 -6.22 3.72 11.22
N GLN A 383 -5.33 3.68 10.22
CA GLN A 383 -5.58 4.32 8.93
C GLN A 383 -6.83 3.72 8.26
N SER A 384 -6.97 2.40 8.27
CA SER A 384 -8.14 1.72 7.69
C SER A 384 -9.44 2.10 8.40
N CYS A 385 -9.44 2.23 9.73
CA CYS A 385 -10.61 2.72 10.47
C CYS A 385 -10.96 4.18 10.11
N VAL A 386 -9.96 5.06 9.92
CA VAL A 386 -10.19 6.44 9.46
C VAL A 386 -10.77 6.45 8.04
N ASP A 387 -10.27 5.57 7.17
CA ASP A 387 -10.70 5.45 5.78
C ASP A 387 -12.17 5.02 5.65
N MET A 388 -12.72 4.30 6.65
CA MET A 388 -14.15 3.93 6.68
C MET A 388 -15.08 5.14 6.61
N ARG A 389 -14.62 6.35 6.98
CA ARG A 389 -15.40 7.57 6.74
C ARG A 389 -15.74 7.75 5.26
N LEU A 390 -14.80 7.46 4.36
CA LEU A 390 -15.00 7.53 2.91
C LEU A 390 -15.48 6.19 2.35
N GLU A 391 -15.01 5.07 2.92
CA GLU A 391 -15.20 3.72 2.40
C GLU A 391 -15.74 2.76 3.47
N PRO A 392 -17.00 2.94 3.91
CA PRO A 392 -17.52 2.36 5.15
C PRO A 392 -17.68 0.84 5.11
N ARG A 393 -17.69 0.22 3.92
CA ARG A 393 -17.83 -1.23 3.79
C ARG A 393 -16.49 -1.96 3.86
N TRP A 394 -15.36 -1.25 3.81
CA TRP A 394 -14.06 -1.88 4.01
C TRP A 394 -13.60 -1.77 5.46
N SER A 395 -13.73 -2.87 6.20
CA SER A 395 -13.19 -3.00 7.54
C SER A 395 -11.75 -3.54 7.50
N PRO A 396 -10.83 -3.06 8.35
CA PRO A 396 -9.49 -3.64 8.47
C PRO A 396 -9.50 -5.14 8.79
N HIS A 397 -10.57 -5.66 9.39
CA HIS A 397 -10.72 -7.10 9.67
C HIS A 397 -10.91 -7.95 8.40
N LEU A 398 -11.19 -7.34 7.25
CA LEU A 398 -11.34 -8.05 5.97
C LEU A 398 -9.99 -8.42 5.33
N SER A 399 -8.86 -7.91 5.83
CA SER A 399 -7.54 -8.22 5.28
C SER A 399 -6.90 -9.51 5.83
N THR A 400 -7.66 -10.34 6.54
CA THR A 400 -7.15 -11.62 7.05
C THR A 400 -6.91 -12.60 5.89
N SER A 401 -5.97 -13.52 6.07
CA SER A 401 -5.65 -14.55 5.05
C SER A 401 -6.89 -15.36 4.66
N ALA A 402 -7.70 -15.78 5.64
CA ALA A 402 -8.94 -16.51 5.42
C ALA A 402 -9.97 -15.72 4.60
N GLN A 403 -10.16 -14.44 4.93
CA GLN A 403 -11.13 -13.61 4.21
C GLN A 403 -10.65 -13.27 2.79
N LEU A 404 -9.36 -12.98 2.59
CA LEU A 404 -8.79 -12.78 1.25
C LEU A 404 -8.92 -14.04 0.39
N LYS A 405 -8.73 -15.24 0.97
CA LYS A 405 -8.98 -16.49 0.25
C LYS A 405 -10.43 -16.59 -0.21
N LYS A 406 -11.39 -16.29 0.67
CA LYS A 406 -12.83 -16.31 0.34
C LYS A 406 -13.18 -15.33 -0.78
N GLU A 407 -12.61 -14.13 -0.77
CA GLU A 407 -12.73 -13.15 -1.85
C GLU A 407 -12.19 -13.70 -3.17
N PHE A 408 -11.00 -14.31 -3.15
CA PHE A 408 -10.38 -14.88 -4.36
C PHE A 408 -11.24 -15.99 -4.98
N LEU A 409 -11.77 -16.89 -4.15
CA LEU A 409 -12.70 -17.94 -4.61
C LEU A 409 -13.96 -17.32 -5.24
N GLY A 410 -14.54 -16.30 -4.60
CA GLY A 410 -15.70 -15.56 -5.12
C GLY A 410 -15.40 -14.91 -6.48
N ARG A 411 -14.25 -14.27 -6.62
CA ARG A 411 -13.81 -13.63 -7.89
C ARG A 411 -13.60 -14.66 -9.00
N ILE A 412 -12.96 -15.79 -8.72
CA ILE A 412 -12.80 -16.89 -9.68
C ILE A 412 -14.17 -17.39 -10.15
N LEU A 413 -15.11 -17.59 -9.21
CA LEU A 413 -16.46 -18.04 -9.52
C LEU A 413 -17.22 -17.03 -10.39
N ILE A 414 -17.14 -15.73 -10.08
CA ILE A 414 -17.77 -14.65 -10.86
C ILE A 414 -17.17 -14.59 -12.27
N ALA A 415 -15.85 -14.66 -12.40
CA ALA A 415 -15.14 -14.63 -13.68
C ALA A 415 -15.51 -15.83 -14.55
N ALA A 416 -15.55 -17.04 -13.99
CA ALA A 416 -15.95 -18.26 -14.69
C ALA A 416 -17.43 -18.22 -15.11
N SER A 417 -18.31 -17.76 -14.23
CA SER A 417 -19.75 -17.62 -14.53
C SER A 417 -19.99 -16.65 -15.70
N SER A 418 -19.24 -15.55 -15.74
CA SER A 418 -19.31 -14.55 -16.83
C SER A 418 -18.84 -15.06 -18.19
N HIS A 419 -18.11 -16.18 -18.20
CA HIS A 419 -17.60 -16.84 -19.41
C HIS A 419 -18.14 -18.26 -19.59
N SER A 420 -19.16 -18.66 -18.81
CA SER A 420 -19.66 -20.04 -18.75
C SER A 420 -20.09 -20.60 -20.11
N GLU A 421 -20.69 -19.79 -20.99
CA GLU A 421 -21.06 -20.19 -22.36
C GLU A 421 -19.84 -20.45 -23.27
N LYS A 422 -18.67 -19.93 -22.90
CA LYS A 422 -17.42 -19.98 -23.68
C LYS A 422 -16.41 -20.98 -23.11
N VAL A 423 -16.58 -21.40 -21.86
CA VAL A 423 -15.75 -22.44 -21.24
C VAL A 423 -16.41 -23.78 -21.57
N GLU A 424 -15.74 -24.59 -22.39
CA GLU A 424 -16.18 -25.96 -22.71
C GLU A 424 -16.34 -26.80 -21.42
N ASP A 425 -17.05 -27.93 -21.49
CA ASP A 425 -17.22 -28.88 -20.38
C ASP A 425 -15.92 -29.66 -20.08
N GLY A 426 -14.85 -28.91 -19.84
CA GLY A 426 -13.48 -29.36 -19.59
C GLY A 426 -13.13 -29.40 -18.10
N PRO A 427 -11.90 -29.84 -17.77
CA PRO A 427 -11.41 -29.93 -16.40
C PRO A 427 -11.55 -28.62 -15.60
N LEU A 428 -11.31 -27.46 -16.23
CA LEU A 428 -11.39 -26.17 -15.55
C LEU A 428 -12.83 -25.81 -15.16
N SER A 429 -13.78 -26.07 -16.07
CA SER A 429 -15.21 -25.86 -15.80
C SER A 429 -15.68 -26.71 -14.62
N LYS A 430 -15.29 -27.99 -14.60
CA LYS A 430 -15.61 -28.91 -13.50
C LYS A 430 -15.00 -28.48 -12.17
N LEU A 431 -13.75 -28.02 -12.18
CA LEU A 431 -13.08 -27.52 -10.98
C LEU A 431 -13.80 -26.30 -10.37
N ILE A 432 -14.34 -25.40 -11.20
CA ILE A 432 -14.91 -24.14 -10.71
C ILE A 432 -16.42 -24.22 -10.49
N LEU A 433 -17.17 -24.71 -11.48
CA LEU A 433 -18.63 -24.56 -11.59
C LEU A 433 -19.43 -25.83 -11.23
N SER A 434 -18.77 -26.97 -11.00
CA SER A 434 -19.50 -28.19 -10.61
C SER A 434 -20.02 -28.11 -9.17
N THR A 435 -20.92 -29.03 -8.81
CA THR A 435 -21.43 -29.18 -7.43
C THR A 435 -20.62 -30.20 -6.62
N GLU A 436 -19.46 -30.63 -7.12
CA GLU A 436 -18.60 -31.57 -6.38
C GLU A 436 -18.06 -30.91 -5.10
N PRO A 437 -17.84 -31.65 -4.00
CA PRO A 437 -17.42 -31.07 -2.72
C PRO A 437 -16.12 -30.25 -2.78
N GLU A 438 -15.21 -30.61 -3.68
CA GLU A 438 -13.90 -29.95 -3.86
C GLU A 438 -13.90 -28.85 -4.94
N SER A 439 -15.07 -28.52 -5.49
CA SER A 439 -15.19 -27.44 -6.47
C SER A 439 -15.14 -26.06 -5.82
N ILE A 440 -14.74 -25.03 -6.57
CA ILE A 440 -14.77 -23.64 -6.08
C ILE A 440 -16.18 -23.23 -5.69
N LEU A 441 -17.21 -23.61 -6.46
CA LEU A 441 -18.60 -23.32 -6.15
C LEU A 441 -19.01 -23.87 -4.78
N SER A 442 -18.69 -25.12 -4.48
CA SER A 442 -19.03 -25.76 -3.19
C SER A 442 -18.24 -25.17 -2.00
N LEU A 443 -17.03 -24.66 -2.25
CA LEU A 443 -16.18 -24.02 -1.25
C LEU A 443 -16.46 -22.52 -1.06
N THR A 444 -17.34 -21.94 -1.88
CA THR A 444 -17.70 -20.53 -1.80
C THR A 444 -18.76 -20.33 -0.73
N ASP A 445 -18.38 -19.66 0.37
CA ASP A 445 -19.26 -19.41 1.51
C ASP A 445 -20.05 -18.11 1.31
N PHE A 446 -21.37 -18.21 1.17
CA PHE A 446 -22.25 -17.05 1.29
C PHE A 446 -22.46 -16.67 2.77
N PRO A 447 -22.31 -15.40 3.17
CA PRO A 447 -22.07 -14.22 2.33
C PRO A 447 -20.58 -13.82 2.19
N THR A 448 -19.68 -14.44 2.97
CA THR A 448 -18.31 -13.95 3.17
C THR A 448 -17.48 -13.88 1.89
N SER A 449 -17.70 -14.76 0.90
CA SER A 449 -17.01 -14.70 -0.40
C SER A 449 -17.46 -13.55 -1.30
N TYR A 450 -18.53 -12.84 -0.93
CA TYR A 450 -19.11 -11.71 -1.65
C TYR A 450 -19.03 -10.40 -0.87
N PHE A 451 -18.27 -10.38 0.21
CA PHE A 451 -17.90 -9.13 0.89
C PHE A 451 -17.05 -8.26 -0.05
N PRO A 452 -17.08 -6.93 0.11
CA PRO A 452 -16.32 -6.03 -0.74
C PRO A 452 -14.82 -6.33 -0.66
N GLY A 453 -14.17 -6.34 -1.81
CA GLY A 453 -12.72 -6.43 -1.89
C GLY A 453 -12.02 -5.16 -1.36
N PRO A 454 -10.69 -5.19 -1.25
CA PRO A 454 -9.89 -4.07 -0.72
C PRO A 454 -10.01 -2.76 -1.48
N LEU A 455 -10.64 -2.72 -2.66
CA LEU A 455 -10.80 -1.51 -3.46
C LEU A 455 -12.27 -1.07 -3.59
N GLU A 456 -13.20 -1.77 -2.94
CA GLU A 456 -14.66 -1.66 -3.17
C GLU A 456 -15.41 -1.06 -1.97
N GLY A 457 -14.70 -0.51 -0.99
CA GLY A 457 -15.28 -0.06 0.28
C GLY A 457 -16.24 1.14 0.13
N ALA A 458 -16.09 1.93 -0.94
CA ALA A 458 -16.99 3.02 -1.32
C ALA A 458 -18.25 2.56 -2.08
N GLU A 459 -18.25 1.35 -2.64
CA GLU A 459 -19.31 0.92 -3.55
C GLU A 459 -20.61 0.65 -2.81
N ILE A 460 -21.73 1.10 -3.35
CA ILE A 460 -23.06 0.80 -2.82
C ILE A 460 -23.57 -0.44 -3.56
N PRO A 461 -23.90 -1.55 -2.86
CA PRO A 461 -24.47 -2.71 -3.52
C PRO A 461 -25.76 -2.33 -4.26
N ALA A 462 -25.80 -2.58 -5.57
CA ALA A 462 -27.01 -2.33 -6.36
C ALA A 462 -28.14 -3.33 -6.07
N ARG A 463 -27.84 -4.45 -5.38
CA ARG A 463 -28.79 -5.52 -5.08
C ARG A 463 -29.69 -5.14 -3.90
N LYS A 464 -31.00 -5.32 -4.09
CA LYS A 464 -32.00 -5.18 -3.02
C LYS A 464 -31.93 -6.36 -2.05
N LEU A 465 -32.28 -6.10 -0.80
CA LEU A 465 -32.40 -7.12 0.25
C LEU A 465 -33.48 -8.15 -0.13
N PRO A 466 -33.13 -9.45 -0.26
CA PRO A 466 -34.12 -10.51 -0.48
C PRO A 466 -35.12 -10.64 0.68
N ALA A 467 -36.36 -11.03 0.37
CA ALA A 467 -37.44 -11.14 1.35
C ALA A 467 -37.12 -12.05 2.54
N ILE A 468 -36.49 -13.20 2.29
CA ILE A 468 -36.09 -14.17 3.32
C ILE A 468 -35.17 -13.52 4.36
N PHE A 469 -34.14 -12.79 3.92
CA PHE A 469 -33.23 -12.10 4.85
C PHE A 469 -33.94 -10.98 5.60
N SER A 470 -34.84 -10.25 4.93
CA SER A 470 -35.67 -9.22 5.57
C SER A 470 -36.55 -9.81 6.68
N GLU A 471 -37.19 -10.97 6.44
CA GLU A 471 -37.99 -11.68 7.43
C GLU A 471 -37.14 -12.14 8.62
N THR A 472 -35.99 -12.79 8.36
CA THR A 472 -35.07 -13.23 9.42
C THR A 472 -34.58 -12.05 10.29
N ILE A 473 -34.25 -10.90 9.69
CA ILE A 473 -33.84 -9.71 10.44
C ILE A 473 -34.99 -9.21 11.35
N ASN A 474 -36.21 -9.16 10.82
CA ASN A 474 -37.36 -8.71 11.60
C ASN A 474 -37.62 -9.64 12.80
N GLU A 475 -37.57 -10.96 12.58
CA GLU A 475 -37.78 -11.96 13.63
C GLU A 475 -36.72 -11.86 14.74
N GLN A 476 -35.44 -11.77 14.38
CA GLN A 476 -34.34 -11.71 15.35
C GLN A 476 -34.34 -10.42 16.17
N LEU A 477 -34.61 -9.26 15.54
CA LEU A 477 -34.54 -7.95 16.20
C LEU A 477 -35.83 -7.56 16.93
N SER A 478 -36.93 -8.28 16.74
CA SER A 478 -38.18 -8.07 17.46
C SER A 478 -38.30 -8.91 18.74
N SER A 479 -37.27 -9.72 19.07
CA SER A 479 -37.21 -10.52 20.30
C SER A 479 -37.06 -9.64 21.55
N ASN A 480 -37.68 -10.06 22.66
CA ASN A 480 -37.53 -9.41 23.97
C ASN A 480 -36.16 -9.68 24.63
N GLU A 481 -35.48 -10.77 24.26
CA GLU A 481 -34.12 -11.08 24.69
C GLU A 481 -33.17 -10.89 23.51
N LEU A 482 -32.24 -9.94 23.66
CA LEU A 482 -31.27 -9.59 22.63
C LEU A 482 -29.92 -10.22 22.95
N ALA A 483 -29.63 -11.32 22.28
CA ALA A 483 -28.32 -11.94 22.27
C ALA A 483 -27.41 -11.32 21.18
N PRO A 484 -26.07 -11.39 21.32
CA PRO A 484 -25.10 -11.11 20.25
C PRO A 484 -25.51 -11.65 18.86
N SER A 485 -26.00 -12.89 18.80
CA SER A 485 -26.38 -13.55 17.55
C SER A 485 -27.58 -12.92 16.84
N SER A 486 -28.39 -12.12 17.53
CA SER A 486 -29.59 -11.47 16.98
C SER A 486 -29.28 -10.47 15.87
N PHE A 487 -28.03 -10.00 15.77
CA PHE A 487 -27.61 -9.02 14.77
C PHE A 487 -26.94 -9.65 13.55
N ASN A 488 -26.63 -10.96 13.56
CA ASN A 488 -25.84 -11.62 12.53
C ASN A 488 -26.44 -11.48 11.13
N ALA A 489 -27.76 -11.65 10.99
CA ALA A 489 -28.44 -11.53 9.69
C ALA A 489 -28.37 -10.10 9.14
N LEU A 490 -28.47 -9.08 10.02
CA LEU A 490 -28.36 -7.68 9.65
C LEU A 490 -26.93 -7.35 9.16
N VAL A 491 -25.92 -7.81 9.88
CA VAL A 491 -24.49 -7.60 9.53
C VAL A 491 -24.17 -8.24 8.19
N ALA A 492 -24.52 -9.52 8.02
CA ALA A 492 -24.30 -10.26 6.79
C ALA A 492 -24.97 -9.58 5.58
N SER A 493 -26.17 -9.06 5.78
CA SER A 493 -26.91 -8.32 4.75
C SER A 493 -26.23 -6.99 4.42
N ALA A 494 -25.75 -6.24 5.42
CA ALA A 494 -25.15 -4.91 5.23
C ALA A 494 -23.90 -4.96 4.33
N MET A 495 -23.16 -6.07 4.42
CA MET A 495 -21.93 -6.28 3.69
C MET A 495 -22.17 -6.71 2.23
N THR A 496 -23.35 -7.24 1.89
CA THR A 496 -23.62 -7.86 0.57
C THR A 496 -24.71 -7.17 -0.25
N VAL A 497 -25.67 -6.52 0.41
CA VAL A 497 -26.83 -5.87 -0.22
C VAL A 497 -27.12 -4.53 0.44
N GLY A 498 -27.87 -3.67 -0.25
CA GLY A 498 -28.33 -2.42 0.35
C GLY A 498 -29.32 -2.70 1.49
N ILE A 499 -29.13 -2.04 2.64
CA ILE A 499 -30.06 -2.08 3.77
C ILE A 499 -30.86 -0.78 3.84
N ASP A 500 -32.18 -0.91 3.90
CA ASP A 500 -33.09 0.21 4.08
C ASP A 500 -33.08 0.72 5.53
N SER A 501 -33.36 2.02 5.71
CA SER A 501 -33.38 2.69 7.02
C SER A 501 -34.25 1.97 8.04
N ASP A 502 -35.37 1.38 7.63
CA ASP A 502 -36.32 0.70 8.51
C ASP A 502 -35.68 -0.47 9.28
N LYS A 503 -34.74 -1.18 8.65
CA LYS A 503 -34.03 -2.31 9.28
C LYS A 503 -33.01 -1.83 10.31
N VAL A 504 -32.43 -0.65 10.09
CA VAL A 504 -31.54 0.00 11.06
C VAL A 504 -32.32 0.51 12.26
N GLU A 505 -33.51 1.07 12.03
CA GLU A 505 -34.41 1.49 13.11
C GLU A 505 -34.86 0.32 13.99
N LEU A 506 -35.01 -0.89 13.45
CA LEU A 506 -35.25 -2.09 14.26
C LEU A 506 -34.09 -2.36 15.22
N ALA A 507 -32.84 -2.25 14.77
CA ALA A 507 -31.68 -2.42 15.65
C ALA A 507 -31.61 -1.34 16.74
N ILE A 508 -31.92 -0.09 16.39
CA ILE A 508 -32.01 1.03 17.34
C ILE A 508 -33.09 0.76 18.40
N ASN A 509 -34.29 0.36 17.98
CA ASN A 509 -35.39 0.08 18.88
C ASN A 509 -35.10 -1.15 19.76
N ALA A 510 -34.46 -2.18 19.21
CA ALA A 510 -33.99 -3.32 19.97
C ALA A 510 -33.05 -2.89 21.10
N LEU A 511 -31.99 -2.12 20.79
CA LEU A 511 -31.06 -1.61 21.81
C LEU A 511 -31.78 -0.81 22.92
N ARG A 512 -32.75 0.03 22.56
CA ARG A 512 -33.54 0.80 23.54
C ARG A 512 -34.45 -0.09 24.39
N LEU A 513 -35.12 -1.07 23.79
CA LEU A 513 -35.99 -2.02 24.50
C LEU A 513 -35.22 -2.89 25.48
N GLY A 514 -33.99 -3.27 25.14
CA GLY A 514 -33.07 -3.98 26.03
C GLY A 514 -32.37 -3.09 27.07
N ASP A 515 -32.80 -1.84 27.26
CA ASP A 515 -32.13 -0.83 28.10
C ASP A 515 -30.60 -0.81 27.85
N HIS A 516 -30.19 -0.84 26.58
CA HIS A 516 -28.81 -0.81 26.11
C HIS A 516 -27.91 -1.91 26.70
N THR A 517 -28.50 -3.02 27.14
CA THR A 517 -27.80 -4.19 27.69
C THR A 517 -28.06 -5.39 26.79
N LEU A 518 -27.01 -6.11 26.42
CA LEU A 518 -27.15 -7.39 25.71
C LEU A 518 -27.24 -8.54 26.72
N SER A 519 -28.25 -9.40 26.54
CA SER A 519 -28.42 -10.61 27.35
C SER A 519 -27.69 -11.80 26.71
N LEU A 520 -27.58 -12.91 27.45
CA LEU A 520 -27.03 -14.19 26.96
C LEU A 520 -25.59 -14.11 26.41
N ILE A 521 -24.77 -13.21 26.96
CA ILE A 521 -23.35 -13.10 26.62
C ILE A 521 -22.60 -14.31 27.20
N GLN A 522 -22.13 -15.21 26.34
CA GLN A 522 -21.34 -16.37 26.77
C GLN A 522 -19.89 -15.98 27.01
N HIS A 523 -19.31 -15.22 26.08
CA HIS A 523 -17.94 -14.75 26.15
C HIS A 523 -17.86 -13.24 25.91
N ARG A 524 -16.90 -12.59 26.57
CA ARG A 524 -16.59 -11.17 26.37
C ARG A 524 -16.28 -10.83 24.91
N SER A 525 -15.68 -11.77 24.17
CA SER A 525 -15.44 -11.64 22.72
C SER A 525 -16.71 -11.45 21.92
N ASP A 526 -17.83 -12.05 22.35
CA ASP A 526 -19.11 -11.98 21.66
C ASP A 526 -19.70 -10.57 21.76
N LEU A 527 -19.55 -9.94 22.93
CA LEU A 527 -19.92 -8.55 23.15
C LEU A 527 -19.10 -7.62 22.24
N VAL A 528 -17.77 -7.72 22.29
CA VAL A 528 -16.88 -6.86 21.49
C VAL A 528 -17.14 -7.01 19.99
N SER A 529 -17.34 -8.25 19.52
CA SER A 529 -17.70 -8.55 18.13
C SER A 529 -19.03 -7.90 17.75
N THR A 530 -20.05 -8.02 18.61
CA THR A 530 -21.38 -7.43 18.36
C THR A 530 -21.32 -5.90 18.27
N LEU A 531 -20.61 -5.25 19.20
CA LEU A 531 -20.46 -3.79 19.19
C LEU A 531 -19.70 -3.30 17.96
N SER A 532 -18.64 -4.02 17.57
CA SER A 532 -17.87 -3.71 16.35
C SER A 532 -18.71 -3.87 15.09
N ASN A 533 -19.53 -4.91 15.03
CA ASN A 533 -20.45 -5.16 13.93
C ASN A 533 -21.56 -4.09 13.84
N LEU A 534 -22.13 -3.67 14.97
CA LEU A 534 -23.10 -2.58 15.03
C LEU A 534 -22.47 -1.24 14.61
N ALA A 535 -21.22 -0.98 14.99
CA ALA A 535 -20.48 0.19 14.54
C ALA A 535 -20.30 0.16 13.01
N ALA A 536 -19.94 -0.99 12.44
CA ALA A 536 -19.83 -1.15 10.99
C ALA A 536 -21.18 -0.94 10.29
N ILE A 537 -22.29 -1.44 10.85
CA ILE A 537 -23.63 -1.18 10.31
C ILE A 537 -23.94 0.33 10.35
N ALA A 538 -23.65 1.02 11.45
CA ALA A 538 -23.84 2.46 11.55
C ALA A 538 -23.03 3.22 10.48
N ALA A 539 -21.79 2.80 10.24
CA ALA A 539 -20.94 3.35 9.19
C ALA A 539 -21.51 3.11 7.78
N ILE A 540 -21.83 1.86 7.44
CA ILE A 540 -22.31 1.45 6.12
C ILE A 540 -23.63 2.15 5.77
N THR A 541 -24.54 2.23 6.75
CA THR A 541 -25.87 2.82 6.56
C THR A 541 -25.91 4.33 6.81
N ARG A 542 -24.77 4.93 7.20
CA ARG A 542 -24.67 6.34 7.59
C ARG A 542 -25.68 6.74 8.68
N SER A 543 -25.98 5.82 9.60
CA SER A 543 -26.95 6.02 10.68
C SER A 543 -26.30 6.66 11.89
N HIS A 544 -26.42 7.98 11.99
CA HIS A 544 -25.98 8.73 13.17
C HIS A 544 -26.75 8.32 14.43
N SER A 545 -28.03 7.97 14.28
CA SER A 545 -28.87 7.50 15.39
C SER A 545 -28.31 6.21 15.99
N LEU A 546 -27.98 5.21 15.16
CA LEU A 546 -27.38 3.97 15.65
C LEU A 546 -26.01 4.20 16.30
N ALA A 547 -25.18 5.09 15.74
CA ALA A 547 -23.89 5.44 16.34
C ALA A 547 -24.04 6.07 17.74
N ASN A 548 -25.05 6.93 17.94
CA ASN A 548 -25.35 7.54 19.23
C ASN A 548 -25.86 6.51 20.25
N GLU A 549 -26.77 5.61 19.85
CA GLU A 549 -27.24 4.53 20.74
C GLU A 549 -26.09 3.60 21.12
N LEU A 550 -25.20 3.30 20.17
CA LEU A 550 -24.02 2.46 20.43
C LEU A 550 -23.06 3.10 21.44
N ARG A 551 -22.88 4.42 21.40
CA ARG A 551 -22.11 5.15 22.42
C ARG A 551 -22.70 4.97 23.82
N ILE A 552 -24.03 4.96 23.95
CA ILE A 552 -24.72 4.71 25.22
C ILE A 552 -24.48 3.25 25.68
N THR A 553 -24.63 2.29 24.77
CA THR A 553 -24.37 0.86 25.04
C THR A 553 -22.94 0.62 25.53
N CYS A 554 -21.94 1.18 24.85
CA CYS A 554 -20.54 1.07 25.27
C CYS A 554 -20.31 1.66 26.66
N ARG A 555 -20.90 2.83 26.95
CA ARG A 555 -20.80 3.45 28.28
C ARG A 555 -21.35 2.56 29.38
N LYS A 556 -22.50 1.90 29.16
CA LYS A 556 -23.08 0.96 30.14
C LYS A 556 -22.16 -0.23 30.37
N HIS A 557 -21.68 -0.87 29.30
CA HIS A 557 -20.79 -2.02 29.41
C HIS A 557 -19.41 -1.69 29.97
N ARG A 558 -18.92 -0.44 29.84
CA ARG A 558 -17.69 -0.01 30.52
C ARG A 558 -17.78 -0.11 32.05
N GLN A 559 -18.98 0.08 32.60
CA GLN A 559 -19.25 0.01 34.04
C GLN A 559 -19.67 -1.39 34.51
N ASP A 560 -19.80 -2.34 33.59
CA ASP A 560 -20.19 -3.72 33.88
C ASP A 560 -19.02 -4.48 34.51
N SER A 561 -19.23 -5.07 35.70
CA SER A 561 -18.18 -5.80 36.42
C SER A 561 -17.76 -7.12 35.78
N GLN A 562 -18.61 -7.71 34.94
CA GLN A 562 -18.42 -9.03 34.34
C GLN A 562 -17.93 -8.94 32.88
N TYR A 563 -18.40 -7.93 32.14
CA TYR A 563 -18.12 -7.78 30.70
C TYR A 563 -17.56 -6.39 30.35
N ASN A 564 -16.64 -5.86 31.16
CA ASN A 564 -16.05 -4.55 30.92
C ASN A 564 -15.29 -4.47 29.58
N LEU A 565 -15.54 -3.39 28.85
CA LEU A 565 -14.79 -3.02 27.66
C LEU A 565 -13.45 -2.40 28.06
N SER A 566 -12.37 -2.79 27.38
CA SER A 566 -11.12 -2.06 27.47
C SER A 566 -11.21 -0.76 26.68
N VAL A 567 -10.39 0.23 27.03
CA VAL A 567 -10.34 1.49 26.28
C VAL A 567 -9.98 1.28 24.82
N GLY A 568 -9.09 0.32 24.54
CA GLY A 568 -8.71 -0.02 23.17
C GLY A 568 -9.90 -0.50 22.34
N GLU A 569 -10.70 -1.43 22.87
CA GLU A 569 -11.89 -1.94 22.17
C GLU A 569 -12.95 -0.85 21.97
N GLU A 570 -13.21 -0.04 23.00
CA GLU A 570 -14.20 1.03 22.87
C GLU A 570 -13.73 2.14 21.93
N LEU A 571 -12.43 2.47 21.90
CA LEU A 571 -11.86 3.40 20.93
C LEU A 571 -12.08 2.91 19.50
N LEU A 572 -11.90 1.62 19.24
CA LEU A 572 -12.14 1.05 17.91
C LEU A 572 -13.62 1.15 17.51
N VAL A 573 -14.53 0.76 18.41
CA VAL A 573 -15.98 0.92 18.20
C VAL A 573 -16.33 2.39 17.93
N CYS A 574 -15.74 3.32 18.67
CA CYS A 574 -15.91 4.76 18.49
C CYS A 574 -15.50 5.22 17.09
N VAL A 575 -14.27 4.92 16.64
CA VAL A 575 -13.77 5.38 15.33
C VAL A 575 -14.59 4.80 14.19
N VAL A 576 -14.98 3.52 14.28
CA VAL A 576 -15.81 2.87 13.26
C VAL A 576 -17.23 3.46 13.26
N ALA A 577 -17.88 3.60 14.42
CA ALA A 577 -19.23 4.16 14.52
C ALA A 577 -19.28 5.62 14.05
N ALA A 578 -18.22 6.39 14.30
CA ALA A 578 -18.07 7.75 13.82
C ALA A 578 -18.13 7.83 12.30
N ALA A 579 -17.67 6.80 11.57
CA ALA A 579 -17.78 6.75 10.12
C ALA A 579 -19.24 6.77 9.62
N SER A 580 -20.26 6.70 10.49
CA SER A 580 -21.62 7.09 10.13
C SER A 580 -21.71 8.53 9.59
N HIS A 581 -20.83 9.43 10.07
CA HIS A 581 -20.68 10.79 9.58
C HIS A 581 -19.68 10.86 8.42
N SER A 582 -20.15 11.07 7.18
CA SER A 582 -19.28 11.25 6.02
C SER A 582 -18.56 12.60 6.01
N ASP A 583 -19.22 13.64 6.53
CA ASP A 583 -18.68 14.98 6.67
C ASP A 583 -17.57 15.02 7.72
N LEU A 584 -16.46 15.68 7.39
CA LEU A 584 -15.26 15.65 8.20
C LEU A 584 -15.41 16.40 9.52
N ASP A 585 -16.20 17.47 9.55
CA ASP A 585 -16.36 18.31 10.72
C ASP A 585 -17.27 17.65 11.75
N PHE A 586 -18.37 17.03 11.31
CA PHE A 586 -19.20 16.21 12.19
C PHE A 586 -18.49 14.95 12.67
N TRP A 587 -17.72 14.29 11.78
CA TRP A 587 -16.93 13.11 12.15
C TRP A 587 -15.89 13.42 13.23
N ARG A 588 -15.12 14.51 13.10
CA ARG A 588 -14.10 14.87 14.10
C ARG A 588 -14.74 15.26 15.44
N GLU A 589 -15.90 15.90 15.43
CA GLU A 589 -16.61 16.33 16.65
C GLU A 589 -17.10 15.11 17.42
N PHE A 590 -17.79 14.19 16.75
CA PHE A 590 -18.28 12.94 17.35
C PHE A 590 -17.15 12.11 17.96
N ILE A 591 -16.05 11.91 17.23
CA ILE A 591 -14.85 11.22 17.74
C ILE A 591 -14.26 11.96 18.93
N GLY A 592 -14.06 13.28 18.81
CA GLY A 592 -13.43 14.09 19.84
C GLY A 592 -14.18 14.04 21.16
N ASP A 593 -15.51 14.10 21.11
CA ASP A 593 -16.37 14.02 22.29
C ASP A 593 -16.29 12.67 22.98
N TRP A 594 -16.35 11.58 22.23
CA TRP A 594 -16.29 10.23 22.79
C TRP A 594 -14.89 9.89 23.31
N ILE A 595 -13.83 10.25 22.57
CA ILE A 595 -12.44 10.06 23.01
C ILE A 595 -12.14 10.92 24.26
N THR A 596 -12.66 12.14 24.35
CA THR A 596 -12.50 12.98 25.55
C THR A 596 -13.19 12.35 26.76
N GLU A 597 -14.39 11.79 26.57
CA GLU A 597 -15.09 11.04 27.60
C GLU A 597 -14.27 9.83 28.09
N LEU A 598 -13.66 9.08 27.16
CA LEU A 598 -12.77 7.96 27.49
C LEU A 598 -11.54 8.41 28.28
N ALA A 599 -10.90 9.49 27.85
CA ALA A 599 -9.65 10.00 28.44
C ALA A 599 -9.84 10.59 29.85
N MET A 600 -11.07 11.01 30.18
CA MET A 600 -11.45 11.49 31.51
C MET A 600 -11.99 10.38 32.43
N GLY A 601 -12.06 9.14 31.93
CA GLY A 601 -12.46 7.98 32.72
C GLY A 601 -11.43 7.54 33.76
N ASP A 602 -11.78 6.53 34.54
CA ASP A 602 -10.84 5.87 35.46
C ASP A 602 -9.95 4.91 34.67
N LEU A 603 -8.66 5.25 34.56
CA LEU A 603 -7.69 4.54 33.72
C LEU A 603 -6.50 4.08 34.54
N GLY A 604 -6.00 2.86 34.28
CA GLY A 604 -4.68 2.45 34.76
C GLY A 604 -3.55 3.17 34.01
N GLN A 605 -2.37 3.31 34.60
CA GLN A 605 -1.22 4.00 33.97
C GLN A 605 -0.82 3.36 32.63
N GLU A 606 -0.77 2.03 32.56
CA GLU A 606 -0.44 1.32 31.31
C GLU A 606 -1.55 1.43 30.27
N GLU A 607 -2.82 1.47 30.68
CA GLU A 607 -3.95 1.68 29.77
C GLU A 607 -3.95 3.11 29.21
N ALA A 608 -3.65 4.12 30.04
CA ALA A 608 -3.51 5.50 29.62
C ALA A 608 -2.35 5.69 28.62
N LYS A 609 -1.20 5.02 28.83
CA LYS A 609 -0.07 5.04 27.86
C LYS A 609 -0.47 4.44 26.52
N LYS A 610 -1.11 3.26 26.53
CA LYS A 610 -1.60 2.61 25.31
C LYS A 610 -2.62 3.47 24.58
N PHE A 611 -3.56 4.06 25.31
CA PHE A 611 -4.55 4.95 24.74
C PHE A 611 -3.91 6.20 24.13
N GLN A 612 -2.93 6.80 24.81
CA GLN A 612 -2.20 7.95 24.28
C GLN A 612 -1.45 7.60 22.98
N SER A 613 -0.86 6.41 22.88
CA SER A 613 -0.22 5.92 21.65
C SER A 613 -1.22 5.83 20.49
N LEU A 614 -2.35 5.15 20.73
CA LEU A 614 -3.41 4.98 19.74
C LEU A 614 -3.99 6.32 19.29
N LEU A 615 -4.20 7.25 20.23
CA LEU A 615 -4.67 8.60 19.92
C LEU A 615 -3.68 9.38 19.05
N LYS A 616 -2.38 9.28 19.35
CA LYS A 616 -1.34 9.90 18.52
C LYS A 616 -1.30 9.29 17.12
N CYS A 617 -1.45 7.97 17.00
CA CYS A 617 -1.54 7.28 15.70
C CYS A 617 -2.78 7.75 14.91
N LEU A 618 -3.93 7.91 15.59
CA LEU A 618 -5.17 8.40 15.00
C LEU A 618 -5.03 9.85 14.50
N CYS A 619 -4.48 10.73 15.32
CA CYS A 619 -4.21 12.13 14.94
C CYS A 619 -3.11 12.25 13.88
N HIS A 620 -2.16 11.31 13.80
CA HIS A 620 -1.19 11.25 12.70
C HIS A 620 -1.87 10.89 11.37
N SER A 621 -2.77 9.90 11.40
CA SER A 621 -3.54 9.45 10.24
C SER A 621 -4.48 10.54 9.73
N GLN A 622 -5.13 11.28 10.64
CA GLN A 622 -5.95 12.46 10.32
C GLN A 622 -5.58 13.66 11.20
N PRO A 623 -4.67 14.55 10.75
CA PRO A 623 -4.22 15.70 11.54
C PRO A 623 -5.32 16.67 11.97
N LYS A 624 -6.44 16.72 11.24
CA LYS A 624 -7.57 17.57 11.63
C LYS A 624 -8.23 17.15 12.94
N LEU A 625 -7.99 15.93 13.45
CA LEU A 625 -8.46 15.49 14.76
C LEU A 625 -7.76 16.18 15.92
N TRP A 626 -6.59 16.80 15.73
CA TRP A 626 -5.95 17.57 16.81
C TRP A 626 -6.86 18.67 17.37
N VAL A 627 -7.77 19.21 16.54
CA VAL A 627 -8.73 20.24 16.94
C VAL A 627 -9.73 19.72 17.97
N SER A 628 -10.26 18.51 17.80
CA SER A 628 -11.30 17.95 18.68
C SER A 628 -10.74 17.01 19.76
N CYS A 629 -9.61 16.36 19.51
CA CYS A 629 -8.95 15.44 20.43
C CYS A 629 -7.91 16.09 21.36
N GLY A 630 -7.57 17.37 21.20
CA GLY A 630 -6.53 18.03 22.00
C GLY A 630 -6.78 17.99 23.51
N ARG A 631 -8.05 18.04 23.95
CA ARG A 631 -8.42 17.90 25.38
C ARG A 631 -8.10 16.50 25.91
N ALA A 632 -8.41 15.47 25.15
CA ALA A 632 -8.12 14.09 25.50
C ALA A 632 -6.61 13.84 25.59
N GLU A 633 -5.84 14.35 24.61
CA GLU A 633 -4.39 14.22 24.61
C GLU A 633 -3.76 14.90 25.84
N ALA A 634 -4.20 16.11 26.17
CA ALA A 634 -3.72 16.82 27.34
C ALA A 634 -4.03 16.07 28.65
N ALA A 635 -5.24 15.50 28.76
CA ALA A 635 -5.64 14.69 29.92
C ALA A 635 -4.76 13.44 30.07
N LEU A 636 -4.54 12.70 28.98
CA LEU A 636 -3.67 11.51 28.96
C LEU A 636 -2.22 11.86 29.27
N THR A 637 -1.69 12.95 28.71
CA THR A 637 -0.34 13.44 29.00
C THR A 637 -0.17 13.80 30.47
N ALA A 638 -1.14 14.50 31.05
CA ALA A 638 -1.13 14.83 32.48
C ALA A 638 -1.20 13.58 33.37
N PHE A 639 -1.90 12.54 32.91
CA PHE A 639 -2.03 11.27 33.64
C PHE A 639 -0.74 10.43 33.56
N VAL A 640 -0.14 10.31 32.37
CA VAL A 640 1.07 9.51 32.15
C VAL A 640 2.31 10.11 32.83
N ASN A 641 2.35 11.43 33.01
CA ASN A 641 3.45 12.14 33.66
C ASN A 641 3.31 12.25 35.20
N ARG A 642 2.23 11.73 35.77
CA ARG A 642 2.10 11.51 37.22
C ARG A 642 2.69 10.17 37.61
#